data_AF-A0A812Q0N0-F1
#
_entry.id   AF-A0A812Q0N0-F1
#
_cell.length_a   1.000
_cell.length_b   1.000
_cell.length_c   1.000
_cell.angle_alpha   90.00
_cell.angle_beta   90.00
_cell.angle_gamma   90.00
#
_symmetry.space_group_name_H-M   'P 1'
#
loop_
_entity.id
_entity.type
_entity.pdbx_description
1 polymer ?
#
loop_
_entity_poly.entity_id
_entity_poly.type
_entity_poly.pdbx_seq_one_letter_code
_entity_poly.pdbx_strand_id
1 'polypeptide(L)'
;MAALYLEEPLYAFWKNEGAGEDTAETPGMRVDVEKYRMKYRSYRLGYAQAAKGLRSPEGQVTDILHDAEKDSTLESKHKISTAREDKDVIDKSLPIDEPLFHHLSDTKRAEINKYREDYRKYRLGYASGAKGEVADLFKRQISQKEGGYQQMQQMCKEKMSQAMGSEQLSPRFSDDDDADELLRTLSEPAVPSWRPTSLKGLTSTFSGIFADACEESNADTKSMFHTLPQSVLPDPTASYIQVPQLPDGSLQLDASQLLAKTPLPKAAAEFSSIHVIQTAGVAARIGAAQVKNSAAKIGKPCVVHDWPEIPTDDAKAEYDALYNVGSDLILQGANRATLLVFVGTGEPGEMALAVILAMLPFRGIQLAYVTPAEDYENPLQTLRSPSGVFEYTATQPERMGRVSLAAVFGPLAPRTFKEPLSTWSPLRPERHPEEQPAPFKIGCLDLPMVTFEGDYYKGVDRLAALLVGHYGSEIYPVVSVGETGDALGYGDDLLGALAELDCPGFYFPHASGETCKSPEAYGKVELLKAIGAAKQSNKKVVVIAVGGGVNGNATGMIAAMTGSVFVEVPTTLMHYNDATTSAKKAFSLVVNGQILSKNILGTFYLPQLVFCISETFLTLSKCSVHAAVGEACKTMGMLGIANSKTGQEDWHNILGGVEFASDFTKIIETVGGFEKLIQFLQSTRELKAKALALGEELSAMRMERASYGQMANVAKHREKHLTELRRFFHGDLSPEDRAEVIKFLTVINTEIIAAKAMFLAYSDPFEKYRALLFEYAHTLGHGVEAFMNGLYRRATACGLDYSEAFRLHGQCVGMAVLWAGEMSKQQGLLDGDGFLAHQGLLYTFNRFGGYDFAPLRRLCDQLEVSKEEFCEGVLQVVRRDNKRGYCKCREDSSVDQLVRQRPGCLLRSSDPDAELRYLVEVTEDSQREVLERAFDCEFDKVAVLKGDQLHLVKRSEGSLQVDQTKTASALRGLIASLYTEEDRRENLVRVRT
;
A
#
# COMPACT_ATOMS: atom_id res chain seq x y z
N MET A 1 15.64 25.10 26.97
CA MET A 1 15.43 24.82 25.53
C MET A 1 14.09 25.38 25.07
N ALA A 2 13.87 26.70 25.19
CA ALA A 2 12.60 27.36 24.83
C ALA A 2 12.73 28.89 24.57
N ALA A 3 13.89 29.42 24.17
CA ALA A 3 14.09 30.87 24.05
C ALA A 3 15.04 31.33 22.92
N LEU A 4 15.02 30.69 21.74
CA LEU A 4 15.82 31.13 20.58
C LEU A 4 15.03 31.22 19.26
N TYR A 5 13.70 31.37 19.34
CA TYR A 5 12.88 31.83 18.22
C TYR A 5 12.41 33.24 18.54
N LEU A 6 12.92 34.22 17.79
CA LEU A 6 12.30 35.48 17.35
C LEU A 6 13.43 36.45 16.98
N GLU A 7 13.68 36.62 15.67
CA GLU A 7 13.79 37.93 15.02
C GLU A 7 13.96 37.74 13.49
N GLU A 8 12.97 38.24 12.75
CA GLU A 8 13.00 38.61 11.34
C GLU A 8 12.56 40.09 11.32
N PRO A 9 13.11 40.92 10.42
CA PRO A 9 12.47 41.00 9.11
C PRO A 9 13.43 41.13 7.91
N LEU A 10 13.10 40.37 6.87
CA LEU A 10 13.04 40.70 5.43
C LEU A 10 13.35 42.16 5.01
N TYR A 11 13.86 42.25 3.77
CA TYR A 11 13.63 43.32 2.78
C TYR A 11 14.74 44.38 2.55
N ALA A 12 15.84 44.01 1.86
CA ALA A 12 16.69 44.97 1.13
C ALA A 12 17.67 44.31 0.12
N PHE A 13 17.20 43.57 -0.90
CA PHE A 13 18.10 43.20 -2.02
C PHE A 13 17.48 43.16 -3.43
N TRP A 14 16.28 43.71 -3.61
CA TRP A 14 15.68 43.90 -4.92
C TRP A 14 15.53 45.38 -5.24
N LYS A 15 16.67 46.03 -5.50
CA LYS A 15 16.80 47.25 -6.31
C LYS A 15 18.28 47.59 -6.50
N ASN A 16 18.90 47.03 -7.53
CA ASN A 16 19.69 47.81 -8.47
C ASN A 16 20.09 46.94 -9.67
N GLU A 17 19.81 47.48 -10.85
CA GLU A 17 20.31 47.01 -12.13
C GLU A 17 21.84 47.07 -12.18
N GLY A 18 22.45 46.16 -12.95
CA GLY A 18 23.75 46.40 -13.58
C GLY A 18 24.86 45.41 -13.27
N ALA A 19 25.07 44.49 -14.22
CA ALA A 19 26.36 43.91 -14.64
C ALA A 19 27.13 42.96 -13.69
N GLY A 20 27.58 41.85 -14.28
CA GLY A 20 28.77 41.12 -13.85
C GLY A 20 28.51 39.68 -13.40
N GLU A 21 29.15 38.74 -14.09
CA GLU A 21 29.26 37.32 -13.76
C GLU A 21 29.68 37.09 -12.30
N ASP A 22 28.89 36.33 -11.55
CA ASP A 22 29.35 35.24 -10.67
C ASP A 22 28.12 34.58 -10.03
N THR A 23 27.89 33.32 -10.38
CA THR A 23 26.78 32.51 -9.85
C THR A 23 27.03 32.15 -8.39
N ALA A 24 26.32 32.81 -7.48
CA ALA A 24 26.24 32.38 -6.08
C ALA A 24 25.49 31.04 -5.98
N GLU A 25 26.20 30.01 -5.53
CA GLU A 25 25.75 28.63 -5.41
C GLU A 25 24.74 28.42 -4.26
N THR A 26 23.58 27.86 -4.61
CA THR A 26 22.46 27.46 -3.72
C THR A 26 22.47 25.92 -3.55
N PRO A 27 22.03 25.34 -2.42
CA PRO A 27 22.38 23.97 -2.06
C PRO A 27 21.58 22.91 -2.82
N GLY A 28 22.31 22.10 -3.57
CA GLY A 28 21.93 20.83 -4.18
C GLY A 28 23.18 20.24 -4.85
N MET A 29 23.56 19.00 -4.54
CA MET A 29 24.73 18.37 -5.18
C MET A 29 24.47 18.19 -6.68
N ARG A 30 24.99 19.10 -7.51
CA ARG A 30 25.19 18.82 -8.94
C ARG A 30 26.36 17.86 -9.08
N VAL A 31 26.10 16.67 -9.61
CA VAL A 31 27.12 15.64 -9.88
C VAL A 31 27.89 16.03 -11.15
N ASP A 32 29.23 16.05 -11.09
CA ASP A 32 30.12 16.21 -12.26
C ASP A 32 30.03 14.94 -13.13
N VAL A 33 29.15 14.99 -14.13
CA VAL A 33 28.69 13.87 -14.98
C VAL A 33 29.84 13.20 -15.75
N GLU A 34 30.84 13.98 -16.17
CA GLU A 34 31.86 13.51 -17.10
C GLU A 34 32.91 12.61 -16.43
N LYS A 35 33.17 12.84 -15.14
CA LYS A 35 34.08 12.00 -14.34
C LYS A 35 33.40 10.78 -13.73
N TYR A 36 32.08 10.83 -13.49
CA TYR A 36 31.31 9.67 -13.06
C TYR A 36 31.25 8.58 -14.16
N ARG A 37 31.05 9.00 -15.41
CA ARG A 37 31.06 8.16 -16.62
C ARG A 37 32.32 7.31 -16.80
N MET A 38 33.49 7.84 -16.44
CA MET A 38 34.76 7.12 -16.52
C MET A 38 34.89 6.01 -15.45
N LYS A 39 34.26 6.23 -14.29
CA LYS A 39 34.43 5.41 -13.10
C LYS A 39 33.50 4.20 -13.09
N TYR A 40 32.21 4.41 -13.37
CA TYR A 40 31.21 3.33 -13.47
C TYR A 40 31.62 2.27 -14.52
N ARG A 41 32.17 2.70 -15.66
CA ARG A 41 32.76 1.81 -16.68
C ARG A 41 33.91 0.94 -16.14
N SER A 42 34.80 1.51 -15.32
CA SER A 42 35.91 0.76 -14.72
C SER A 42 35.45 -0.26 -13.67
N TYR A 43 34.40 0.06 -12.92
CA TYR A 43 33.81 -0.83 -11.90
C TYR A 43 33.10 -2.05 -12.51
N ARG A 44 32.34 -1.81 -13.59
CA ARG A 44 31.64 -2.85 -14.36
C ARG A 44 32.58 -3.89 -14.95
N LEU A 45 33.80 -3.47 -15.33
CA LEU A 45 34.84 -4.35 -15.85
C LEU A 45 35.39 -5.32 -14.80
N GLY A 46 35.58 -4.88 -13.55
CA GLY A 46 36.03 -5.74 -12.45
C GLY A 46 34.98 -6.77 -12.03
N TYR A 47 33.71 -6.36 -11.95
CA TYR A 47 32.60 -7.26 -11.58
C TYR A 47 32.30 -8.30 -12.68
N ALA A 48 32.28 -7.90 -13.96
CA ALA A 48 32.06 -8.81 -15.08
C ALA A 48 33.16 -9.89 -15.22
N GLN A 49 34.38 -9.60 -14.76
CA GLN A 49 35.48 -10.57 -14.71
C GLN A 49 35.28 -11.58 -13.58
N ALA A 50 34.85 -11.14 -12.41
CA ALA A 50 34.53 -12.02 -11.27
C ALA A 50 33.30 -12.92 -11.56
N ALA A 51 32.24 -12.38 -12.16
CA ALA A 51 31.00 -13.10 -12.49
C ALA A 51 31.20 -14.20 -13.55
N LYS A 52 32.28 -14.15 -14.35
CA LYS A 52 32.61 -15.17 -15.36
C LYS A 52 33.52 -16.29 -14.82
N GLY A 53 33.92 -16.27 -13.55
CA GLY A 53 34.86 -17.26 -12.99
C GLY A 53 36.24 -17.27 -13.68
N LEU A 54 36.53 -16.27 -14.51
CA LEU A 54 37.78 -16.15 -15.24
C LEU A 54 38.82 -15.52 -14.31
N ARG A 55 39.72 -16.34 -13.76
CA ARG A 55 41.00 -15.85 -13.26
C ARG A 55 41.76 -15.23 -14.45
N SER A 56 42.35 -14.05 -14.26
CA SER A 56 43.31 -13.54 -15.24
C SER A 56 44.41 -14.59 -15.45
N PRO A 57 44.93 -14.78 -16.68
CA PRO A 57 46.00 -15.77 -16.95
C PRO A 57 47.33 -15.47 -16.23
N GLU A 58 47.45 -14.32 -15.58
CA GLU A 58 48.65 -13.88 -14.89
C GLU A 58 48.29 -13.61 -13.44
N GLY A 59 48.66 -14.54 -12.56
CA GLY A 59 48.49 -14.44 -11.12
C GLY A 59 49.44 -13.44 -10.48
N GLN A 60 49.28 -12.15 -10.77
CA GLN A 60 49.94 -11.06 -10.08
C GLN A 60 48.94 -9.91 -9.86
N VAL A 61 48.52 -9.75 -8.60
CA VAL A 61 48.05 -8.45 -8.11
C VAL A 61 49.29 -7.57 -8.06
N THR A 62 49.40 -6.61 -8.97
CA THR A 62 50.47 -5.61 -8.89
C THR A 62 50.18 -4.69 -7.71
N ASP A 63 51.07 -4.76 -6.72
CA ASP A 63 51.21 -3.80 -5.63
C ASP A 63 51.43 -2.39 -6.20
N ILE A 64 50.41 -1.54 -6.08
CA ILE A 64 50.57 -0.09 -6.04
C ILE A 64 50.16 0.37 -4.64
N LEU A 65 50.86 -0.13 -3.62
CA LEU A 65 50.76 0.30 -2.23
C LEU A 65 52.14 0.15 -1.56
N HIS A 66 53.09 0.99 -1.95
CA HIS A 66 54.27 1.28 -1.15
C HIS A 66 54.66 2.73 -1.41
N ASP A 67 53.91 3.68 -0.84
CA ASP A 67 54.38 5.05 -0.53
C ASP A 67 53.33 5.92 0.22
N ALA A 68 52.46 5.32 1.04
CA ALA A 68 51.50 6.07 1.87
C ALA A 68 51.53 5.71 3.37
N GLU A 69 52.63 5.11 3.83
CA GLU A 69 52.93 4.93 5.27
C GLU A 69 54.24 5.63 5.59
N LYS A 70 54.21 6.97 5.65
CA LYS A 70 55.22 7.83 6.27
C LYS A 70 54.74 9.29 6.22
N ASP A 71 53.71 9.59 7.00
CA ASP A 71 53.55 10.87 7.70
C ASP A 71 52.15 10.97 8.33
N SER A 72 52.10 10.80 9.65
CA SER A 72 51.24 11.58 10.56
C SER A 72 51.38 11.04 11.98
N THR A 73 52.55 11.31 12.56
CA THR A 73 52.64 11.48 14.01
C THR A 73 52.05 12.84 14.33
N LEU A 74 50.79 12.87 14.75
CA LEU A 74 50.20 14.03 15.42
C LEU A 74 49.37 13.54 16.60
N GLU A 75 50.08 13.29 17.70
CA GLU A 75 49.51 13.42 19.04
C GLU A 75 48.93 14.82 19.17
N SER A 76 47.61 14.93 19.31
CA SER A 76 47.01 16.11 19.93
C SER A 76 45.97 15.68 20.97
N LYS A 77 46.35 15.96 22.20
CA LYS A 77 45.56 15.84 23.42
C LYS A 77 44.26 16.64 23.27
N HIS A 78 43.11 15.99 23.22
CA HIS A 78 41.87 16.57 23.72
C HIS A 78 41.32 15.69 24.84
N LYS A 79 41.53 16.19 26.06
CA LYS A 79 40.89 15.72 27.30
C LYS A 79 39.38 15.86 27.11
N ILE A 80 38.68 14.76 26.92
CA ILE A 80 37.26 14.70 27.25
C ILE A 80 37.21 14.59 28.78
N SER A 81 36.77 15.67 29.43
CA SER A 81 36.54 15.70 30.86
C SER A 81 35.50 14.65 31.24
N THR A 82 35.94 13.66 31.98
CA THR A 82 35.10 12.73 32.72
C THR A 82 34.39 13.49 33.85
N ALA A 83 33.15 13.92 33.61
CA ALA A 83 32.21 14.16 34.70
C ALA A 83 31.69 12.78 35.16
N ARG A 84 32.34 12.24 36.19
CA ARG A 84 31.71 11.32 37.16
C ARG A 84 31.03 12.19 38.22
N GLU A 85 29.95 11.66 38.79
CA GLU A 85 29.00 12.21 39.79
C GLU A 85 27.64 12.46 39.10
N ASP A 86 26.56 11.73 39.34
CA ASP A 86 26.16 10.89 40.47
C ASP A 86 25.46 9.60 40.03
N LYS A 87 25.76 8.50 40.74
CA LYS A 87 24.97 7.26 40.71
C LYS A 87 23.81 7.43 41.68
N ASP A 88 22.80 8.18 41.29
CA ASP A 88 21.53 8.20 42.01
C ASP A 88 20.47 7.47 41.19
N VAL A 89 19.98 6.38 41.79
CA VAL A 89 18.73 5.66 41.53
C VAL A 89 18.20 5.79 40.09
N ILE A 90 18.61 4.87 39.21
CA ILE A 90 17.86 4.61 37.98
C ILE A 90 16.50 4.08 38.43
N ASP A 91 15.47 4.92 38.31
CA ASP A 91 14.09 4.52 38.56
C ASP A 91 13.68 3.47 37.53
N LYS A 92 13.81 2.20 37.90
CA LYS A 92 13.37 1.06 37.08
C LYS A 92 11.85 0.99 36.94
N SER A 93 11.11 1.77 37.71
CA SER A 93 9.64 1.80 37.70
C SER A 93 9.06 2.80 36.70
N LEU A 94 9.86 3.31 35.75
CA LEU A 94 9.33 4.09 34.63
C LEU A 94 8.11 3.34 34.04
N PRO A 95 6.89 3.90 34.15
CA PRO A 95 5.72 3.25 33.58
C PRO A 95 6.00 3.02 32.10
N ILE A 96 5.47 1.95 31.52
CA ILE A 96 5.27 1.97 30.06
C ILE A 96 4.50 3.25 29.81
N ASP A 97 5.11 4.22 29.12
CA ASP A 97 4.39 5.38 28.64
C ASP A 97 3.12 4.83 28.01
N GLU A 98 1.96 5.11 28.62
CA GLU A 98 0.68 4.74 28.04
C GLU A 98 0.76 5.07 26.55
N PRO A 99 0.34 4.19 25.62
CA PRO A 99 0.41 4.49 24.20
C PRO A 99 -0.10 5.92 23.99
N LEU A 100 0.80 6.79 23.51
CA LEU A 100 0.86 8.24 23.76
C LEU A 100 -0.30 9.08 23.21
N PHE A 101 -1.50 8.75 23.64
CA PHE A 101 -2.66 9.60 23.51
C PHE A 101 -2.77 10.59 24.68
N HIS A 102 -1.71 10.80 25.47
CA HIS A 102 -1.77 11.57 26.73
C HIS A 102 -1.01 12.89 26.78
N HIS A 103 -0.24 13.28 25.77
CA HIS A 103 0.18 14.68 25.61
C HIS A 103 -0.77 15.48 24.72
N LEU A 104 -2.05 15.24 24.94
CA LEU A 104 -3.14 16.01 24.41
C LEU A 104 -3.83 16.60 25.63
N SER A 105 -4.12 17.90 25.61
CA SER A 105 -4.97 18.51 26.64
C SER A 105 -6.24 17.66 26.82
N ASP A 106 -6.82 17.65 28.01
CA ASP A 106 -8.03 16.87 28.29
C ASP A 106 -9.14 17.11 27.24
N THR A 107 -9.17 18.33 26.70
CA THR A 107 -10.00 18.74 25.55
C THR A 107 -9.74 17.89 24.30
N LYS A 108 -8.48 17.77 23.84
CA LYS A 108 -8.11 17.00 22.65
C LYS A 108 -8.27 15.48 22.86
N ARG A 109 -8.10 14.97 24.08
CA ARG A 109 -8.30 13.54 24.39
C ARG A 109 -9.77 13.15 24.35
N ALA A 110 -10.65 13.99 24.91
CA ALA A 110 -12.09 13.82 24.83
C ALA A 110 -12.60 13.93 23.38
N GLU A 111 -12.05 14.84 22.58
CA GLU A 111 -12.39 15.02 21.16
C GLU A 111 -12.00 13.81 20.30
N ILE A 112 -10.79 13.26 20.48
CA ILE A 112 -10.36 12.05 19.76
C ILE A 112 -11.17 10.82 20.17
N ASN A 113 -11.45 10.66 21.47
CA ASN A 113 -12.27 9.55 21.94
C ASN A 113 -13.72 9.67 21.44
N LYS A 114 -14.29 10.89 21.45
CA LYS A 114 -15.59 11.18 20.86
C LYS A 114 -15.60 10.92 19.35
N TYR A 115 -14.55 11.31 18.62
CA TYR A 115 -14.42 11.01 17.19
C TYR A 115 -14.38 9.49 16.92
N ARG A 116 -13.68 8.70 17.75
CA ARG A 116 -13.65 7.24 17.65
C ARG A 116 -15.02 6.61 17.93
N GLU A 117 -15.71 7.12 18.95
CA GLU A 117 -17.07 6.73 19.33
C GLU A 117 -18.07 7.06 18.20
N ASP A 118 -17.97 8.24 17.61
CA ASP A 118 -18.81 8.71 16.52
C ASP A 118 -18.49 7.95 15.21
N TYR A 119 -17.21 7.66 14.96
CA TYR A 119 -16.77 6.77 13.88
C TYR A 119 -17.32 5.35 14.04
N ARG A 120 -17.41 4.84 15.28
CA ARG A 120 -18.03 3.55 15.63
C ARG A 120 -19.54 3.58 15.40
N LYS A 121 -20.26 4.59 15.92
CA LYS A 121 -21.72 4.74 15.74
C LYS A 121 -22.12 4.91 14.27
N TYR A 122 -21.31 5.61 13.48
CA TYR A 122 -21.50 5.82 12.05
C TYR A 122 -21.31 4.54 11.23
N ARG A 123 -20.27 3.76 11.51
CA ARG A 123 -19.98 2.49 10.80
C ARG A 123 -21.01 1.40 11.09
N LEU A 124 -21.59 1.43 12.29
CA LEU A 124 -22.66 0.52 12.71
C LEU A 124 -24.07 0.94 12.26
N GLY A 125 -24.21 2.10 11.61
CA GLY A 125 -25.50 2.63 11.15
C GLY A 125 -26.42 3.16 12.27
N TYR A 126 -25.88 3.52 13.44
CA TYR A 126 -26.65 4.01 14.59
C TYR A 126 -26.74 5.55 14.69
N ALA A 127 -26.09 6.30 13.80
CA ALA A 127 -26.41 7.70 13.52
C ALA A 127 -27.08 7.77 12.15
N SER A 128 -28.14 8.59 12.03
CA SER A 128 -29.08 8.57 10.90
C SER A 128 -28.37 8.67 9.55
N GLY A 129 -28.33 7.53 8.85
CA GLY A 129 -27.73 7.42 7.53
C GLY A 129 -27.50 5.97 7.16
N ALA A 130 -28.54 5.35 6.59
CA ALA A 130 -28.56 4.06 5.89
C ALA A 130 -28.70 2.77 6.72
N LYS A 131 -29.89 2.55 7.31
CA LYS A 131 -30.44 1.18 7.54
C LYS A 131 -31.96 1.02 7.32
N GLY A 132 -32.69 2.04 6.87
CA GLY A 132 -34.16 2.02 6.87
C GLY A 132 -34.88 1.43 5.65
N GLU A 133 -34.33 1.46 4.43
CA GLU A 133 -35.17 1.37 3.22
C GLU A 133 -34.90 0.19 2.27
N VAL A 134 -33.95 -0.70 2.57
CA VAL A 134 -33.77 -1.93 1.76
C VAL A 134 -34.86 -2.96 2.06
N ALA A 135 -35.48 -2.92 3.24
CA ALA A 135 -36.57 -3.83 3.61
C ALA A 135 -37.95 -3.41 3.06
N ASP A 136 -38.23 -2.11 2.94
CA ASP A 136 -39.53 -1.61 2.47
C ASP A 136 -39.63 -1.44 0.94
N LEU A 137 -38.50 -1.23 0.24
CA LEU A 137 -38.46 -1.30 -1.23
C LEU A 137 -38.65 -2.73 -1.75
N PHE A 138 -38.12 -3.74 -1.03
CA PHE A 138 -38.37 -5.15 -1.37
C PHE A 138 -39.83 -5.55 -1.13
N LYS A 139 -40.47 -5.07 -0.04
CA LYS A 139 -41.89 -5.36 0.24
C LYS A 139 -42.86 -4.69 -0.74
N ARG A 140 -42.59 -3.45 -1.16
CA ARG A 140 -43.43 -2.74 -2.16
C ARG A 140 -43.25 -3.30 -3.58
N GLN A 141 -42.05 -3.79 -3.95
CA GLN A 141 -41.82 -4.44 -5.25
C GLN A 141 -42.39 -5.87 -5.33
N ILE A 142 -42.51 -6.59 -4.21
CA ILE A 142 -43.12 -7.93 -4.19
C ILE A 142 -44.65 -7.83 -4.32
N SER A 143 -45.28 -6.87 -3.62
CA SER A 143 -46.74 -6.67 -3.66
C SER A 143 -47.29 -6.23 -5.03
N GLN A 144 -46.50 -5.55 -5.87
CA GLN A 144 -46.93 -5.17 -7.23
C GLN A 144 -46.61 -6.23 -8.31
N LYS A 145 -45.78 -7.24 -8.00
CA LYS A 145 -45.41 -8.30 -8.96
C LYS A 145 -46.32 -9.53 -8.91
N GLU A 146 -47.07 -9.74 -7.83
CA GLU A 146 -47.99 -10.89 -7.71
C GLU A 146 -49.23 -10.74 -8.61
N GLY A 147 -49.69 -9.52 -8.92
CA GLY A 147 -50.84 -9.29 -9.81
C GLY A 147 -50.55 -9.52 -11.31
N GLY A 148 -49.31 -9.28 -11.76
CA GLY A 148 -48.93 -9.42 -13.17
C GLY A 148 -48.62 -10.87 -13.60
N TYR A 149 -48.16 -11.70 -12.66
CA TYR A 149 -47.80 -13.09 -12.95
C TYR A 149 -49.03 -13.97 -13.22
N GLN A 150 -50.16 -13.68 -12.55
CA GLN A 150 -51.43 -14.38 -12.78
C GLN A 150 -52.08 -14.02 -14.14
N GLN A 151 -51.96 -12.77 -14.60
CA GLN A 151 -52.44 -12.37 -15.93
C GLN A 151 -51.62 -12.98 -17.07
N MET A 152 -50.30 -13.10 -16.92
CA MET A 152 -49.44 -13.77 -17.92
C MET A 152 -49.69 -15.28 -18.00
N GLN A 153 -49.93 -15.95 -16.87
CA GLN A 153 -50.22 -17.39 -16.87
C GLN A 153 -51.57 -17.71 -17.55
N GLN A 154 -52.56 -16.82 -17.45
CA GLN A 154 -53.85 -16.95 -18.14
C GLN A 154 -53.67 -16.81 -19.67
N MET A 155 -52.92 -15.80 -20.12
CA MET A 155 -52.63 -15.59 -21.56
C MET A 155 -51.78 -16.70 -22.18
N CYS A 156 -50.82 -17.27 -21.45
CA CYS A 156 -50.01 -18.40 -21.93
C CYS A 156 -50.81 -19.70 -22.02
N LYS A 157 -51.76 -19.95 -21.10
CA LYS A 157 -52.68 -21.10 -21.17
C LYS A 157 -53.64 -21.02 -22.36
N GLU A 158 -54.15 -19.83 -22.67
CA GLU A 158 -55.03 -19.62 -23.83
C GLU A 158 -54.31 -19.82 -25.18
N LYS A 159 -53.04 -19.41 -25.28
CA LYS A 159 -52.22 -19.60 -26.50
C LYS A 159 -51.70 -21.02 -26.68
N MET A 160 -51.40 -21.76 -25.60
CA MET A 160 -51.01 -23.16 -25.69
C MET A 160 -52.18 -24.09 -26.07
N SER A 161 -53.41 -23.74 -25.69
CA SER A 161 -54.62 -24.47 -26.10
C SER A 161 -54.94 -24.32 -27.60
N GLN A 162 -54.40 -23.30 -28.27
CA GLN A 162 -54.59 -23.06 -29.71
C GLN A 162 -53.51 -23.73 -30.59
N ALA A 163 -52.39 -24.18 -30.02
CA ALA A 163 -51.25 -24.73 -30.77
C ALA A 163 -51.17 -26.26 -30.79
N MET A 164 -52.09 -26.97 -30.12
CA MET A 164 -52.09 -28.44 -29.97
C MET A 164 -53.35 -29.08 -30.56
N GLY A 165 -53.61 -28.85 -31.85
CA GLY A 165 -54.61 -29.59 -32.62
C GLY A 165 -54.00 -30.19 -33.88
N SER A 166 -53.97 -31.55 -33.94
CA SER A 166 -53.95 -32.46 -35.11
C SER A 166 -52.95 -32.15 -36.25
N GLU A 167 -52.14 -33.03 -36.83
CA GLU A 167 -52.13 -34.49 -37.03
C GLU A 167 -50.75 -34.80 -37.69
N GLN A 168 -50.03 -35.83 -37.27
CA GLN A 168 -49.82 -37.09 -38.01
C GLN A 168 -49.29 -36.99 -39.46
N LEU A 169 -48.05 -37.48 -39.65
CA LEU A 169 -47.62 -38.54 -40.61
C LEU A 169 -46.28 -38.26 -41.32
N SER A 170 -45.36 -39.21 -41.13
CA SER A 170 -44.17 -39.51 -41.95
C SER A 170 -44.55 -40.11 -43.33
N PRO A 171 -43.64 -40.59 -44.22
CA PRO A 171 -42.18 -40.41 -44.35
C PRO A 171 -41.66 -40.17 -45.81
N ARG A 172 -40.40 -39.69 -45.90
CA ARG A 172 -39.29 -40.06 -46.83
C ARG A 172 -39.34 -39.90 -48.37
N PHE A 173 -38.14 -39.51 -48.86
CA PHE A 173 -37.42 -39.74 -50.13
C PHE A 173 -37.51 -38.70 -51.29
N SER A 174 -36.43 -37.91 -51.36
CA SER A 174 -35.47 -37.61 -52.45
C SER A 174 -35.91 -37.35 -53.91
N ASP A 175 -35.32 -36.26 -54.44
CA ASP A 175 -34.85 -35.93 -55.81
C ASP A 175 -35.94 -35.85 -56.91
N ASP A 176 -35.97 -34.93 -57.88
CA ASP A 176 -34.94 -34.14 -58.56
C ASP A 176 -35.62 -32.99 -59.37
N ASP A 177 -34.81 -32.22 -60.10
CA ASP A 177 -35.13 -31.17 -61.12
C ASP A 177 -35.13 -29.71 -60.64
N ASP A 178 -34.00 -29.02 -60.81
CA ASP A 178 -33.76 -28.28 -62.06
C ASP A 178 -32.33 -27.69 -62.07
N ALA A 179 -31.58 -28.03 -63.12
CA ALA A 179 -30.23 -27.58 -63.38
C ALA A 179 -30.21 -26.40 -64.38
N ASP A 180 -29.17 -25.58 -64.23
CA ASP A 180 -28.64 -24.63 -65.22
C ASP A 180 -29.47 -23.38 -65.54
N GLU A 181 -29.47 -22.41 -64.61
CA GLU A 181 -29.19 -21.02 -64.99
C GLU A 181 -28.63 -20.22 -63.79
N LEU A 182 -27.53 -19.49 -64.01
CA LEU A 182 -26.85 -18.55 -63.09
C LEU A 182 -25.73 -19.06 -62.16
N LEU A 183 -24.79 -19.79 -62.76
CA LEU A 183 -23.38 -19.41 -62.57
C LEU A 183 -23.10 -18.07 -63.29
N ARG A 184 -22.27 -17.24 -62.66
CA ARG A 184 -21.62 -16.00 -63.14
C ARG A 184 -22.39 -14.70 -62.91
N THR A 185 -22.00 -13.94 -61.87
CA THR A 185 -21.10 -12.78 -62.06
C THR A 185 -20.74 -12.11 -60.71
N LEU A 186 -19.43 -12.06 -60.45
CA LEU A 186 -18.66 -10.88 -59.98
C LEU A 186 -18.83 -10.34 -58.54
N SER A 187 -17.86 -10.72 -57.69
CA SER A 187 -16.86 -9.87 -56.99
C SER A 187 -17.22 -8.44 -56.52
N GLU A 188 -17.19 -8.25 -55.18
CA GLU A 188 -17.14 -6.99 -54.35
C GLU A 188 -18.23 -5.92 -54.66
N PRO A 189 -18.49 -4.82 -53.89
CA PRO A 189 -17.89 -4.22 -52.68
C PRO A 189 -18.90 -3.60 -51.63
N ALA A 190 -18.36 -2.90 -50.60
CA ALA A 190 -18.86 -1.66 -49.94
C ALA A 190 -20.08 -1.60 -48.95
N VAL A 191 -19.77 -1.06 -47.73
CA VAL A 191 -20.41 -0.06 -46.80
C VAL A 191 -21.82 0.53 -47.14
N PRO A 192 -22.63 1.23 -46.26
CA PRO A 192 -22.68 1.51 -44.79
C PRO A 192 -24.11 1.48 -44.10
N SER A 193 -24.16 1.82 -42.80
CA SER A 193 -25.15 2.71 -42.11
C SER A 193 -26.18 2.17 -41.06
N TRP A 194 -26.02 2.77 -39.87
CA TRP A 194 -26.79 2.93 -38.61
C TRP A 194 -28.29 2.57 -38.43
N ARG A 195 -28.56 1.80 -37.33
CA ARG A 195 -29.46 1.96 -36.12
C ARG A 195 -30.99 2.24 -36.28
N PRO A 196 -31.91 1.85 -35.34
CA PRO A 196 -31.75 1.93 -33.86
C PRO A 196 -32.44 0.88 -32.91
N THR A 197 -31.83 0.74 -31.71
CA THR A 197 -32.33 0.52 -30.30
C THR A 197 -33.77 0.01 -30.02
N SER A 198 -34.03 -0.88 -29.04
CA SER A 198 -33.78 -0.69 -27.59
C SER A 198 -34.10 -1.93 -26.72
N LEU A 199 -33.49 -1.97 -25.53
CA LEU A 199 -33.93 -2.63 -24.27
C LEU A 199 -33.92 -4.17 -24.16
N LYS A 200 -32.73 -4.73 -23.91
CA LYS A 200 -32.52 -5.91 -23.05
C LYS A 200 -31.54 -5.51 -21.94
N GLY A 201 -32.01 -5.47 -20.70
CA GLY A 201 -31.20 -5.14 -19.53
C GLY A 201 -31.69 -5.93 -18.32
N LEU A 202 -30.75 -6.68 -17.74
CA LEU A 202 -30.78 -7.34 -16.44
C LEU A 202 -31.56 -8.67 -16.33
N THR A 203 -30.81 -9.65 -15.79
CA THR A 203 -31.21 -10.96 -15.23
C THR A 203 -31.52 -12.10 -16.20
N SER A 204 -30.48 -12.65 -16.84
CA SER A 204 -30.32 -14.10 -17.04
C SER A 204 -28.91 -14.43 -17.55
N THR A 205 -27.93 -14.56 -16.64
CA THR A 205 -26.64 -15.23 -16.90
C THR A 205 -25.88 -15.33 -15.58
N PHE A 206 -26.22 -16.27 -14.70
CA PHE A 206 -25.31 -16.69 -13.61
C PHE A 206 -25.70 -18.06 -13.01
N SER A 207 -26.19 -18.99 -13.83
CA SER A 207 -26.51 -20.36 -13.39
C SER A 207 -26.20 -21.45 -14.42
N GLY A 208 -25.23 -21.23 -15.33
CA GLY A 208 -24.98 -22.17 -16.43
C GLY A 208 -23.52 -22.30 -16.89
N ILE A 209 -22.54 -21.94 -16.06
CA ILE A 209 -21.12 -22.16 -16.37
C ILE A 209 -20.44 -22.83 -15.18
N PHE A 210 -20.88 -24.03 -14.80
CA PHE A 210 -20.13 -24.91 -13.89
C PHE A 210 -20.54 -26.37 -14.12
N ALA A 211 -19.94 -26.96 -15.15
CA ALA A 211 -19.52 -28.35 -15.28
C ALA A 211 -18.73 -28.38 -16.61
N ASP A 212 -17.64 -29.14 -16.69
CA ASP A 212 -16.79 -29.31 -17.88
C ASP A 212 -15.65 -28.29 -18.08
N ALA A 213 -14.94 -27.97 -17.00
CA ALA A 213 -13.57 -27.44 -17.08
C ALA A 213 -12.59 -28.30 -16.26
N CYS A 214 -12.69 -29.62 -16.45
CA CYS A 214 -11.61 -30.56 -16.15
C CYS A 214 -11.51 -31.49 -17.35
N GLU A 215 -10.86 -31.03 -18.41
CA GLU A 215 -10.02 -31.80 -19.34
C GLU A 215 -9.76 -30.98 -20.62
N GLU A 216 -8.50 -31.05 -21.06
CA GLU A 216 -7.95 -30.61 -22.34
C GLU A 216 -7.84 -29.11 -22.67
N SER A 217 -6.60 -28.74 -22.98
CA SER A 217 -6.15 -27.48 -23.54
C SER A 217 -6.90 -27.12 -24.83
N ASN A 218 -7.64 -26.02 -24.82
CA ASN A 218 -8.05 -25.32 -26.04
C ASN A 218 -7.83 -23.80 -25.90
N ALA A 219 -7.16 -23.25 -26.90
CA ALA A 219 -6.50 -21.95 -26.90
C ALA A 219 -7.42 -20.74 -27.20
N ASP A 220 -8.68 -20.72 -26.73
CA ASP A 220 -9.60 -19.62 -27.09
C ASP A 220 -10.57 -19.10 -26.00
N THR A 221 -10.37 -19.45 -24.72
CA THR A 221 -10.99 -18.72 -23.60
C THR A 221 -10.07 -17.56 -23.18
N LYS A 222 -10.18 -16.40 -23.83
CA LYS A 222 -9.50 -15.17 -23.38
C LYS A 222 -10.02 -14.80 -21.99
N SER A 223 -9.18 -15.01 -20.96
CA SER A 223 -9.51 -14.58 -19.60
C SER A 223 -9.69 -13.05 -19.55
N MET A 224 -10.56 -12.56 -18.65
CA MET A 224 -10.82 -11.12 -18.51
C MET A 224 -9.57 -10.34 -18.07
N PHE A 225 -8.57 -11.01 -17.53
CA PHE A 225 -7.30 -10.40 -17.16
C PHE A 225 -6.44 -10.03 -18.38
N HIS A 226 -6.53 -10.79 -19.46
CA HIS A 226 -5.73 -10.52 -20.67
C HIS A 226 -6.46 -9.65 -21.69
N THR A 227 -7.71 -9.26 -21.43
CA THR A 227 -8.42 -8.30 -22.28
C THR A 227 -8.05 -6.87 -21.90
N LEU A 228 -7.84 -6.02 -22.92
CA LEU A 228 -7.74 -4.58 -22.73
C LEU A 228 -9.12 -4.07 -22.28
N PRO A 229 -9.27 -3.46 -21.10
CA PRO A 229 -10.59 -3.08 -20.61
C PRO A 229 -11.23 -2.01 -21.49
N GLN A 230 -12.55 -2.07 -21.67
CA GLN A 230 -13.35 -0.84 -21.74
C GLN A 230 -13.29 -0.21 -20.34
N SER A 231 -12.92 1.06 -20.24
CA SER A 231 -12.82 1.76 -18.94
C SER A 231 -14.07 1.51 -18.08
N VAL A 232 -13.88 0.94 -16.89
CA VAL A 232 -14.94 0.82 -15.86
C VAL A 232 -15.03 2.12 -15.04
N LEU A 233 -14.03 2.99 -15.15
CA LEU A 233 -14.01 4.28 -14.49
C LEU A 233 -14.88 5.26 -15.29
N PRO A 234 -15.79 6.01 -14.63
CA PRO A 234 -16.64 6.98 -15.31
C PRO A 234 -15.82 8.18 -15.78
N ASP A 235 -16.21 8.75 -16.91
CA ASP A 235 -15.69 10.05 -17.35
C ASP A 235 -15.94 11.10 -16.25
N PRO A 236 -14.93 11.91 -15.88
CA PRO A 236 -15.11 12.97 -14.93
C PRO A 236 -16.12 14.00 -15.44
N THR A 237 -17.00 14.45 -14.55
CA THR A 237 -17.95 15.54 -14.81
C THR A 237 -17.96 16.51 -13.66
N ALA A 238 -18.04 17.80 -13.95
CA ALA A 238 -18.18 18.84 -12.96
C ALA A 238 -19.19 19.87 -13.46
N SER A 239 -20.02 20.39 -12.56
CA SER A 239 -20.98 21.43 -12.89
C SER A 239 -20.60 22.75 -12.24
N TYR A 240 -20.62 23.80 -13.05
CA TYR A 240 -20.62 25.19 -12.62
C TYR A 240 -22.04 25.63 -12.32
N ILE A 241 -22.25 26.15 -11.12
CA ILE A 241 -23.55 26.53 -10.59
C ILE A 241 -23.52 28.03 -10.32
N GLN A 242 -24.46 28.73 -10.93
CA GLN A 242 -24.59 30.16 -10.72
C GLN A 242 -25.06 30.50 -9.29
N VAL A 243 -24.35 31.44 -8.68
CA VAL A 243 -24.73 32.13 -7.43
C VAL A 243 -24.59 33.65 -7.63
N PRO A 244 -25.52 34.47 -7.10
CA PRO A 244 -25.43 35.92 -7.25
C PRO A 244 -24.17 36.51 -6.60
N GLN A 245 -23.52 37.46 -7.28
CA GLN A 245 -22.49 38.29 -6.67
C GLN A 245 -23.13 39.54 -6.05
N LEU A 246 -22.73 39.85 -4.83
CA LEU A 246 -23.16 41.01 -4.07
C LEU A 246 -22.30 42.24 -4.46
N PRO A 247 -22.80 43.47 -4.21
CA PRO A 247 -22.07 44.70 -4.58
C PRO A 247 -20.69 44.86 -3.93
N ASP A 248 -20.43 44.15 -2.83
CA ASP A 248 -19.14 44.14 -2.13
C ASP A 248 -18.15 43.09 -2.68
N GLY A 249 -18.50 42.44 -3.80
CA GLY A 249 -17.70 41.41 -4.46
C GLY A 249 -17.87 40.00 -3.87
N SER A 250 -18.53 39.85 -2.72
CA SER A 250 -18.81 38.54 -2.12
C SER A 250 -19.92 37.80 -2.88
N LEU A 251 -19.93 36.47 -2.79
CA LEU A 251 -21.01 35.65 -3.36
C LEU A 251 -22.10 35.42 -2.32
N GLN A 252 -23.36 35.41 -2.78
CA GLN A 252 -24.50 35.04 -1.95
C GLN A 252 -24.55 33.50 -1.82
N LEU A 253 -24.05 32.99 -0.69
CA LEU A 253 -23.90 31.56 -0.43
C LEU A 253 -24.91 31.08 0.61
N ASP A 254 -25.56 29.94 0.32
CA ASP A 254 -26.45 29.26 1.25
C ASP A 254 -26.08 27.78 1.37
N ALA A 255 -25.91 27.30 2.60
CA ALA A 255 -25.53 25.92 2.88
C ALA A 255 -26.54 24.91 2.31
N SER A 256 -27.85 25.20 2.37
CA SER A 256 -28.89 24.33 1.81
C SER A 256 -28.73 24.19 0.30
N GLN A 257 -28.40 25.30 -0.38
CA GLN A 257 -28.12 25.29 -1.81
C GLN A 257 -26.85 24.50 -2.15
N LEU A 258 -25.75 24.70 -1.41
CA LEU A 258 -24.50 23.97 -1.60
C LEU A 258 -24.71 22.46 -1.43
N LEU A 259 -25.41 22.06 -0.37
CA LEU A 259 -25.74 20.66 -0.10
C LEU A 259 -26.64 20.04 -1.18
N ALA A 260 -27.68 20.76 -1.62
CA ALA A 260 -28.64 20.25 -2.59
C ALA A 260 -28.08 20.13 -4.00
N LYS A 261 -27.10 20.97 -4.36
CA LYS A 261 -26.53 21.02 -5.72
C LYS A 261 -25.16 20.34 -5.85
N THR A 262 -24.54 19.93 -4.75
CA THR A 262 -23.29 19.15 -4.78
C THR A 262 -23.61 17.66 -4.80
N PRO A 263 -23.07 16.87 -5.74
CA PRO A 263 -23.26 15.42 -5.75
C PRO A 263 -22.86 14.76 -4.43
N LEU A 264 -23.71 13.86 -3.95
CA LEU A 264 -23.42 13.10 -2.74
C LEU A 264 -22.31 12.06 -2.99
N PRO A 265 -21.46 11.79 -1.99
CA PRO A 265 -20.56 10.64 -2.04
C PRO A 265 -21.34 9.34 -2.24
N LYS A 266 -20.73 8.37 -2.94
CA LYS A 266 -21.33 7.05 -3.16
C LYS A 266 -21.72 6.40 -1.82
N ALA A 267 -22.96 5.91 -1.73
CA ALA A 267 -23.58 5.29 -0.54
C ALA A 267 -23.87 6.24 0.65
N ALA A 268 -23.81 7.57 0.46
CA ALA A 268 -24.32 8.53 1.43
C ALA A 268 -25.76 8.94 1.08
N ALA A 269 -26.64 8.98 2.08
CA ALA A 269 -28.00 9.52 1.93
C ALA A 269 -28.03 11.06 2.04
N GLU A 270 -27.09 11.62 2.80
CA GLU A 270 -26.88 13.06 2.95
C GLU A 270 -25.43 13.34 3.40
N PHE A 271 -25.02 14.61 3.37
CA PHE A 271 -23.78 15.05 4.00
C PHE A 271 -23.92 15.09 5.52
N SER A 272 -22.91 14.64 6.27
CA SER A 272 -22.90 14.62 7.74
C SER A 272 -22.46 15.95 8.36
N SER A 273 -21.53 16.66 7.71
CA SER A 273 -21.01 17.96 8.14
C SER A 273 -20.58 18.81 6.94
N ILE A 274 -20.39 20.11 7.19
CA ILE A 274 -19.78 21.06 6.26
C ILE A 274 -18.48 21.55 6.88
N HIS A 275 -17.39 21.53 6.12
CA HIS A 275 -16.14 22.15 6.51
C HIS A 275 -15.81 23.22 5.49
N VAL A 276 -15.62 24.46 5.94
CA VAL A 276 -15.34 25.60 5.06
C VAL A 276 -13.88 25.98 5.18
N ILE A 277 -13.17 26.01 4.05
CA ILE A 277 -11.83 26.60 3.96
C ILE A 277 -11.99 28.07 3.60
N GLN A 278 -11.54 28.93 4.50
CA GLN A 278 -11.62 30.38 4.39
C GLN A 278 -10.26 30.93 3.96
N THR A 279 -10.17 31.43 2.73
CA THR A 279 -8.98 32.14 2.22
C THR A 279 -8.90 33.58 2.76
N ALA A 280 -7.74 34.21 2.56
CA ALA A 280 -7.53 35.60 2.91
C ALA A 280 -8.37 36.52 2.00
N GLY A 281 -9.11 37.46 2.60
CA GLY A 281 -9.94 38.41 1.85
C GLY A 281 -11.31 38.64 2.48
N VAL A 282 -11.80 39.88 2.38
CA VAL A 282 -13.08 40.27 3.00
C VAL A 282 -14.25 39.48 2.40
N ALA A 283 -14.27 39.32 1.06
CA ALA A 283 -15.31 38.57 0.36
C ALA A 283 -15.36 37.09 0.77
N ALA A 284 -14.20 36.43 0.87
CA ALA A 284 -14.11 35.03 1.28
C ALA A 284 -14.56 34.83 2.74
N ARG A 285 -14.18 35.72 3.66
CA ARG A 285 -14.63 35.71 5.06
C ARG A 285 -16.14 35.91 5.19
N ILE A 286 -16.70 36.85 4.42
CA ILE A 286 -18.15 37.06 4.36
C ILE A 286 -18.84 35.79 3.84
N GLY A 287 -18.36 35.19 2.75
CA GLY A 287 -18.90 33.95 2.20
C GLY A 287 -18.87 32.79 3.20
N ALA A 288 -17.73 32.57 3.87
CA ALA A 288 -17.60 31.53 4.90
C ALA A 288 -18.57 31.75 6.07
N ALA A 289 -18.74 33.01 6.52
CA ALA A 289 -19.71 33.37 7.54
C ALA A 289 -21.17 33.12 7.08
N GLN A 290 -21.51 33.41 5.83
CA GLN A 290 -22.83 33.12 5.25
C GLN A 290 -23.12 31.61 5.26
N VAL A 291 -22.17 30.77 4.84
CA VAL A 291 -22.30 29.30 4.86
C VAL A 291 -22.46 28.79 6.30
N LYS A 292 -21.64 29.27 7.24
CA LYS A 292 -21.74 28.88 8.66
C LYS A 292 -23.11 29.24 9.27
N ASN A 293 -23.58 30.46 9.03
CA ASN A 293 -24.86 30.94 9.56
C ASN A 293 -26.06 30.21 8.95
N SER A 294 -26.03 29.91 7.64
CA SER A 294 -27.10 29.16 6.98
C SER A 294 -27.09 27.67 7.37
N ALA A 295 -25.91 27.05 7.54
CA ALA A 295 -25.78 25.67 8.03
C ALA A 295 -26.40 25.49 9.42
N ALA A 296 -26.20 26.46 10.32
CA ALA A 296 -26.80 26.45 11.65
C ALA A 296 -28.35 26.47 11.60
N LYS A 297 -28.95 27.23 10.67
CA LYS A 297 -30.41 27.31 10.50
C LYS A 297 -31.04 25.98 10.07
N ILE A 298 -30.31 25.18 9.31
CA ILE A 298 -30.73 23.83 8.88
C ILE A 298 -30.20 22.71 9.78
N GLY A 299 -29.59 23.06 10.92
CA GLY A 299 -29.07 22.09 11.89
C GLY A 299 -27.90 21.25 11.40
N LYS A 300 -27.16 21.69 10.36
CA LYS A 300 -26.01 20.95 9.84
C LYS A 300 -24.71 21.42 10.52
N PRO A 301 -23.91 20.53 11.14
CA PRO A 301 -22.63 20.90 11.73
C PRO A 301 -21.72 21.57 10.71
N CYS A 302 -21.12 22.71 11.09
CA CYS A 302 -20.24 23.49 10.23
C CYS A 302 -19.00 23.98 10.97
N VAL A 303 -17.81 23.64 10.45
CA VAL A 303 -16.50 24.08 10.97
C VAL A 303 -15.83 24.95 9.92
N VAL A 304 -15.16 26.02 10.34
CA VAL A 304 -14.42 26.92 9.46
C VAL A 304 -12.94 26.78 9.78
N HIS A 305 -12.13 26.61 8.74
CA HIS A 305 -10.68 26.47 8.81
C HIS A 305 -10.04 27.63 8.05
N ASP A 306 -9.05 28.27 8.64
CA ASP A 306 -8.32 29.34 7.97
C ASP A 306 -7.27 28.75 7.03
N TRP A 307 -7.30 29.20 5.78
CA TRP A 307 -6.22 28.97 4.83
C TRP A 307 -5.18 30.09 5.00
N PRO A 308 -3.90 29.76 5.21
CA PRO A 308 -2.87 30.78 5.43
C PRO A 308 -2.65 31.62 4.17
N GLU A 309 -2.17 32.86 4.36
CA GLU A 309 -1.61 33.64 3.26
C GLU A 309 -0.30 33.01 2.82
N ILE A 310 -0.18 32.70 1.52
CA ILE A 310 0.95 31.98 0.94
C ILE A 310 1.56 32.85 -0.16
N PRO A 311 2.87 33.11 -0.14
CA PRO A 311 3.55 33.77 -1.24
C PRO A 311 3.41 32.96 -2.54
N THR A 312 3.17 33.64 -3.66
CA THR A 312 2.80 33.01 -4.94
C THR A 312 3.83 31.99 -5.46
N ASP A 313 5.12 32.16 -5.12
CA ASP A 313 6.22 31.31 -5.57
C ASP A 313 6.77 30.38 -4.47
N ASP A 314 6.04 30.19 -3.36
CA ASP A 314 6.51 29.38 -2.23
C ASP A 314 5.84 28.00 -2.16
N ALA A 315 6.43 27.05 -2.90
CA ALA A 315 5.99 25.65 -2.90
C ALA A 315 6.06 24.99 -1.50
N LYS A 316 6.94 25.45 -0.61
CA LYS A 316 7.03 24.88 0.74
C LYS A 316 5.86 25.36 1.60
N ALA A 317 5.53 26.65 1.52
CA ALA A 317 4.36 27.19 2.21
C ALA A 317 3.05 26.56 1.71
N GLU A 318 2.92 26.33 0.40
CA GLU A 318 1.82 25.56 -0.19
C GLU A 318 1.74 24.13 0.37
N TYR A 319 2.88 23.43 0.42
CA TYR A 319 2.97 22.08 0.98
C TYR A 319 2.51 22.05 2.44
N ASP A 320 3.02 22.96 3.26
CA ASP A 320 2.69 23.03 4.69
C ASP A 320 1.22 23.34 4.92
N ALA A 321 0.64 24.26 4.13
CA ALA A 321 -0.77 24.59 4.21
C ALA A 321 -1.65 23.36 3.93
N LEU A 322 -1.35 22.60 2.87
CA LEU A 322 -2.09 21.39 2.50
C LEU A 322 -2.13 20.37 3.64
N TYR A 323 -1.01 20.12 4.31
CA TYR A 323 -0.93 19.14 5.39
C TYR A 323 -1.42 19.64 6.74
N ASN A 324 -1.19 20.91 7.08
CA ASN A 324 -1.69 21.50 8.32
C ASN A 324 -3.22 21.58 8.32
N VAL A 325 -3.79 22.13 7.25
CA VAL A 325 -5.26 22.22 7.09
C VAL A 325 -5.85 20.81 6.90
N GLY A 326 -5.20 19.95 6.12
CA GLY A 326 -5.62 18.55 5.94
C GLY A 326 -5.67 17.77 7.26
N SER A 327 -4.66 17.94 8.11
CA SER A 327 -4.62 17.33 9.45
C SER A 327 -5.74 17.88 10.34
N ASP A 328 -5.93 19.19 10.35
CA ASP A 328 -6.96 19.84 11.16
C ASP A 328 -8.37 19.42 10.73
N LEU A 329 -8.65 19.30 9.42
CA LEU A 329 -9.91 18.75 8.90
C LEU A 329 -10.22 17.38 9.54
N ILE A 330 -9.25 16.48 9.55
CA ILE A 330 -9.41 15.14 10.10
C ILE A 330 -9.61 15.18 11.62
N LEU A 331 -8.85 16.01 12.33
CA LEU A 331 -8.96 16.19 13.78
C LEU A 331 -10.31 16.79 14.19
N GLN A 332 -10.88 17.67 13.37
CA GLN A 332 -12.21 18.27 13.56
C GLN A 332 -13.36 17.38 13.06
N GLY A 333 -13.10 16.12 12.75
CA GLY A 333 -14.14 15.13 12.46
C GLY A 333 -14.57 15.01 11.00
N ALA A 334 -13.87 15.67 10.06
CA ALA A 334 -14.16 15.54 8.64
C ALA A 334 -14.05 14.07 8.19
N ASN A 335 -15.01 13.63 7.39
CA ASN A 335 -15.15 12.24 6.95
C ASN A 335 -15.71 12.16 5.51
N ARG A 336 -15.98 10.95 5.01
CA ARG A 336 -16.44 10.76 3.63
C ARG A 336 -17.78 11.40 3.29
N ALA A 337 -18.61 11.65 4.31
CA ALA A 337 -19.90 12.32 4.17
C ALA A 337 -19.78 13.82 4.48
N THR A 338 -18.58 14.35 4.69
CA THR A 338 -18.36 15.79 4.79
C THR A 338 -18.42 16.43 3.40
N LEU A 339 -19.04 17.61 3.33
CA LEU A 339 -18.86 18.54 2.21
C LEU A 339 -17.74 19.51 2.58
N LEU A 340 -16.64 19.49 1.82
CA LEU A 340 -15.60 20.52 1.92
C LEU A 340 -15.98 21.67 0.99
N VAL A 341 -16.13 22.87 1.52
CA VAL A 341 -16.40 24.09 0.77
C VAL A 341 -15.13 24.92 0.78
N PHE A 342 -14.49 25.10 -0.36
CA PHE A 342 -13.31 25.96 -0.46
C PHE A 342 -13.73 27.30 -1.08
N VAL A 343 -13.67 28.37 -0.29
CA VAL A 343 -14.04 29.72 -0.74
C VAL A 343 -12.79 30.44 -1.22
N GLY A 344 -12.56 30.40 -2.53
CA GLY A 344 -11.43 31.06 -3.19
C GLY A 344 -11.60 32.57 -3.29
N THR A 345 -10.50 33.25 -3.54
CA THR A 345 -10.43 34.67 -3.85
C THR A 345 -10.70 34.96 -5.32
N GLY A 346 -10.61 33.94 -6.17
CA GLY A 346 -10.73 34.03 -7.63
C GLY A 346 -9.39 34.08 -8.35
N GLU A 347 -8.28 34.04 -7.61
CA GLU A 347 -6.94 34.03 -8.16
C GLU A 347 -6.61 32.69 -8.87
N PRO A 348 -5.86 32.72 -9.98
CA PRO A 348 -5.46 31.51 -10.69
C PRO A 348 -4.68 30.53 -9.80
N GLY A 349 -4.97 29.24 -9.95
CA GLY A 349 -4.24 28.15 -9.27
C GLY A 349 -4.74 27.80 -7.87
N GLU A 350 -5.59 28.62 -7.23
CA GLU A 350 -6.22 28.26 -5.94
C GLU A 350 -7.07 26.98 -6.05
N MET A 351 -7.72 26.76 -7.19
CA MET A 351 -8.49 25.53 -7.44
C MET A 351 -7.60 24.29 -7.34
N ALA A 352 -6.35 24.35 -7.80
CA ALA A 352 -5.42 23.23 -7.71
C ALA A 352 -5.15 22.85 -6.23
N LEU A 353 -4.90 23.86 -5.38
CA LEU A 353 -4.69 23.66 -3.95
C LEU A 353 -5.94 23.06 -3.27
N ALA A 354 -7.13 23.58 -3.61
CA ALA A 354 -8.40 23.08 -3.09
C ALA A 354 -8.62 21.60 -3.44
N VAL A 355 -8.37 21.22 -4.70
CA VAL A 355 -8.53 19.83 -5.16
C VAL A 355 -7.53 18.91 -4.46
N ILE A 356 -6.25 19.29 -4.41
CA ILE A 356 -5.23 18.47 -3.76
C ILE A 356 -5.55 18.28 -2.28
N LEU A 357 -5.96 19.34 -1.56
CA LEU A 357 -6.40 19.23 -0.17
C LEU A 357 -7.52 18.19 -0.01
N ALA A 358 -8.54 18.25 -0.88
CA ALA A 358 -9.68 17.32 -0.84
C ALA A 358 -9.32 15.87 -1.22
N MET A 359 -8.16 15.65 -1.85
CA MET A 359 -7.65 14.32 -2.19
C MET A 359 -6.89 13.64 -1.05
N LEU A 360 -6.32 14.40 -0.11
CA LEU A 360 -5.47 13.88 0.97
C LEU A 360 -6.23 12.99 1.98
N PRO A 361 -7.53 13.14 2.26
CA PRO A 361 -8.20 12.20 3.14
C PRO A 361 -8.50 10.90 2.38
N PHE A 362 -7.97 9.75 2.82
CA PHE A 362 -8.27 8.45 2.19
C PHE A 362 -9.77 8.11 2.13
N ARG A 363 -10.53 8.64 3.10
CA ARG A 363 -11.99 8.51 3.14
C ARG A 363 -12.63 9.14 1.89
N GLY A 364 -11.94 10.10 1.27
CA GLY A 364 -12.37 10.92 0.14
C GLY A 364 -13.40 11.92 0.61
N ILE A 365 -13.16 13.21 0.42
CA ILE A 365 -14.13 14.26 0.74
C ILE A 365 -14.59 14.88 -0.59
N GLN A 366 -15.89 15.20 -0.68
CA GLN A 366 -16.42 15.91 -1.84
C GLN A 366 -16.13 17.41 -1.66
N LEU A 367 -15.55 18.01 -2.69
CA LEU A 367 -15.20 19.43 -2.73
C LEU A 367 -16.24 20.20 -3.55
N ALA A 368 -16.79 21.25 -2.94
CA ALA A 368 -17.43 22.36 -3.62
C ALA A 368 -16.46 23.54 -3.65
N TYR A 369 -15.99 23.90 -4.83
CA TYR A 369 -15.14 25.07 -5.01
C TYR A 369 -16.01 26.30 -5.27
N VAL A 370 -15.79 27.38 -4.53
CA VAL A 370 -16.53 28.64 -4.67
C VAL A 370 -15.57 29.71 -5.16
N THR A 371 -15.86 30.33 -6.29
CA THR A 371 -14.97 31.32 -6.92
C THR A 371 -15.74 32.54 -7.44
N PRO A 372 -15.28 33.76 -7.16
CA PRO A 372 -15.83 34.99 -7.74
C PRO A 372 -15.30 35.26 -9.15
N ALA A 373 -14.50 34.37 -9.75
CA ALA A 373 -13.92 34.55 -11.08
C ALA A 373 -14.96 34.89 -12.15
N GLU A 374 -14.58 35.79 -13.06
CA GLU A 374 -15.43 36.29 -14.15
C GLU A 374 -15.31 35.45 -15.44
N ASP A 375 -14.47 34.41 -15.43
CA ASP A 375 -14.27 33.46 -16.52
C ASP A 375 -14.36 31.99 -16.06
N TYR A 376 -14.57 31.09 -17.03
CA TYR A 376 -14.63 29.66 -16.75
C TYR A 376 -13.24 29.03 -16.83
N GLU A 377 -12.69 28.66 -15.67
CA GLU A 377 -11.62 27.67 -15.59
C GLU A 377 -12.21 26.27 -15.82
N ASN A 378 -11.55 25.40 -16.62
CA ASN A 378 -12.00 24.03 -16.82
C ASN A 378 -11.50 23.15 -15.66
N PRO A 379 -12.37 22.75 -14.71
CA PRO A 379 -11.97 22.01 -13.52
C PRO A 379 -11.49 20.57 -13.80
N LEU A 380 -11.63 20.10 -15.04
CA LEU A 380 -11.27 18.74 -15.45
C LEU A 380 -9.93 18.66 -16.18
N GLN A 381 -9.33 19.81 -16.54
CA GLN A 381 -8.00 19.88 -17.15
C GLN A 381 -6.89 19.91 -16.09
N THR A 382 -5.65 20.06 -16.54
CA THR A 382 -4.49 20.19 -15.67
C THR A 382 -4.54 21.50 -14.88
N LEU A 383 -4.74 21.39 -13.57
CA LEU A 383 -4.70 22.48 -12.61
C LEU A 383 -3.30 22.53 -11.99
N ARG A 384 -2.74 23.74 -11.85
CA ARG A 384 -1.42 23.97 -11.24
C ARG A 384 -1.57 24.93 -10.05
N SER A 385 -0.85 24.66 -8.97
CA SER A 385 -0.77 25.61 -7.86
C SER A 385 -0.02 26.87 -8.28
N PRO A 386 -0.17 28.00 -7.54
CA PRO A 386 0.56 29.23 -7.79
C PRO A 386 2.07 29.03 -7.99
N SER A 387 2.73 28.20 -7.17
CA SER A 387 4.18 27.90 -7.31
C SER A 387 4.53 27.08 -8.56
N GLY A 388 3.54 26.48 -9.23
CA GLY A 388 3.69 25.56 -10.36
C GLY A 388 4.24 24.17 -9.98
N VAL A 389 4.56 23.92 -8.71
CA VAL A 389 5.11 22.63 -8.26
C VAL A 389 4.02 21.58 -8.16
N PHE A 390 2.87 21.90 -7.58
CA PHE A 390 1.78 20.96 -7.43
C PHE A 390 0.85 20.97 -8.64
N GLU A 391 0.43 19.78 -9.05
CA GLU A 391 -0.33 19.60 -10.27
C GLU A 391 -1.35 18.47 -10.11
N TYR A 392 -2.57 18.73 -10.58
CA TYR A 392 -3.66 17.76 -10.61
C TYR A 392 -4.31 17.73 -11.98
N THR A 393 -4.60 16.53 -12.49
CA THR A 393 -5.37 16.35 -13.73
C THR A 393 -6.47 15.31 -13.48
N ALA A 394 -7.72 15.68 -13.73
CA ALA A 394 -8.88 14.82 -13.41
C ALA A 394 -9.02 13.61 -14.35
N THR A 395 -8.45 13.68 -15.55
CA THR A 395 -8.57 12.62 -16.58
C THR A 395 -7.52 11.52 -16.46
N GLN A 396 -6.57 11.64 -15.52
CA GLN A 396 -5.47 10.69 -15.34
C GLN A 396 -5.93 9.36 -14.70
N PRO A 397 -5.84 8.22 -15.42
CA PRO A 397 -6.29 6.93 -14.91
C PRO A 397 -5.48 6.42 -13.71
N GLU A 398 -4.20 6.79 -13.56
CA GLU A 398 -3.36 6.44 -12.41
C GLU A 398 -3.93 6.88 -11.06
N ARG A 399 -4.84 7.87 -11.06
CA ARG A 399 -5.59 8.31 -9.88
C ARG A 399 -6.80 7.43 -9.57
N MET A 400 -6.93 6.29 -10.26
CA MET A 400 -8.01 5.33 -10.07
C MET A 400 -9.40 5.94 -10.31
N GLY A 401 -9.49 6.98 -11.14
CA GLY A 401 -10.74 7.73 -11.40
C GLY A 401 -11.28 8.47 -10.17
N ARG A 402 -10.45 8.72 -9.14
CA ARG A 402 -10.81 9.55 -7.99
C ARG A 402 -10.75 11.02 -8.39
N VAL A 403 -11.91 11.67 -8.38
CA VAL A 403 -12.05 13.12 -8.53
C VAL A 403 -12.74 13.66 -7.29
N SER A 404 -12.04 14.51 -6.53
CA SER A 404 -12.62 15.11 -5.32
C SER A 404 -13.49 16.33 -5.63
N LEU A 405 -13.28 17.01 -6.76
CA LEU A 405 -14.06 18.18 -7.17
C LEU A 405 -15.43 17.78 -7.72
N ALA A 406 -16.47 18.10 -6.96
CA ALA A 406 -17.84 17.69 -7.23
C ALA A 406 -18.66 18.78 -7.93
N ALA A 407 -18.41 20.04 -7.56
CA ALA A 407 -19.13 21.20 -8.05
C ALA A 407 -18.31 22.48 -7.94
N VAL A 408 -18.56 23.43 -8.83
CA VAL A 408 -18.01 24.79 -8.80
C VAL A 408 -19.17 25.79 -8.68
N PHE A 409 -19.04 26.80 -7.83
CA PHE A 409 -20.04 27.85 -7.62
C PHE A 409 -19.44 29.22 -7.90
N GLY A 410 -20.13 30.05 -8.69
CA GLY A 410 -19.69 31.43 -8.95
C GLY A 410 -20.72 32.26 -9.74
N PRO A 411 -20.36 33.47 -10.21
CA PRO A 411 -21.33 34.45 -10.75
C PRO A 411 -21.82 34.13 -12.16
N LEU A 412 -21.06 33.32 -12.90
CA LEU A 412 -21.35 32.98 -14.28
C LEU A 412 -22.57 32.07 -14.42
N ALA A 413 -23.13 32.02 -15.62
CA ALA A 413 -24.25 31.15 -15.95
C ALA A 413 -23.95 29.67 -15.62
N PRO A 414 -24.96 28.80 -15.46
CA PRO A 414 -24.69 27.38 -15.26
C PRO A 414 -24.00 26.74 -16.48
N ARG A 415 -23.02 25.85 -16.22
CA ARG A 415 -22.29 25.10 -17.26
C ARG A 415 -21.92 23.71 -16.74
N THR A 416 -21.82 22.72 -17.62
CA THR A 416 -21.31 21.38 -17.26
C THR A 416 -20.07 21.07 -18.09
N PHE A 417 -19.02 20.62 -17.42
CA PHE A 417 -17.80 20.10 -18.02
C PHE A 417 -17.85 18.58 -18.01
N LYS A 418 -17.41 17.97 -19.10
CA LYS A 418 -17.25 16.52 -19.23
C LYS A 418 -16.04 16.26 -20.11
N GLU A 419 -15.08 15.50 -19.61
CA GLU A 419 -13.88 15.10 -20.34
C GLU A 419 -13.75 13.58 -20.33
N PRO A 420 -13.31 12.94 -21.43
CA PRO A 420 -13.04 11.51 -21.42
C PRO A 420 -11.81 11.19 -20.56
N LEU A 421 -11.83 10.05 -19.88
CA LEU A 421 -10.61 9.55 -19.24
C LEU A 421 -9.51 9.31 -20.27
N SER A 422 -8.29 9.69 -19.91
CA SER A 422 -7.11 9.44 -20.73
C SER A 422 -6.81 7.94 -20.80
N THR A 423 -6.25 7.50 -21.93
CA THR A 423 -5.83 6.10 -22.09
C THR A 423 -4.73 5.78 -21.10
N TRP A 424 -4.89 4.68 -20.36
CA TRP A 424 -3.84 4.19 -19.47
C TRP A 424 -2.62 3.74 -20.28
N SER A 425 -1.47 4.33 -19.98
CA SER A 425 -0.19 4.06 -20.66
C SER A 425 0.91 3.79 -19.62
N PRO A 426 0.94 2.58 -19.04
CA PRO A 426 1.99 2.20 -18.11
C PRO A 426 3.28 1.83 -18.87
N LEU A 427 4.41 1.83 -18.18
CA LEU A 427 5.69 1.45 -18.77
C LEU A 427 5.74 -0.07 -18.89
N ARG A 428 5.58 -0.58 -20.12
CA ARG A 428 5.65 -2.02 -20.43
C ARG A 428 7.03 -2.36 -20.99
N PRO A 429 7.92 -2.99 -20.20
CA PRO A 429 9.21 -3.40 -20.72
C PRO A 429 9.05 -4.48 -21.80
N GLU A 430 9.83 -4.39 -22.87
CA GLU A 430 10.03 -5.52 -23.77
C GLU A 430 10.63 -6.69 -23.00
N ARG A 431 10.22 -7.91 -23.34
CA ARG A 431 10.62 -9.11 -22.60
C ARG A 431 12.14 -9.30 -22.62
N HIS A 432 12.77 -9.27 -21.45
CA HIS A 432 14.18 -9.62 -21.26
C HIS A 432 14.32 -11.04 -20.66
N PRO A 433 15.35 -11.84 -21.01
CA PRO A 433 15.50 -13.21 -20.51
C PRO A 433 15.69 -13.32 -18.99
N GLU A 434 16.31 -12.31 -18.37
CA GLU A 434 16.51 -12.23 -16.91
C GLU A 434 15.33 -11.55 -16.19
N GLU A 435 14.22 -11.25 -16.90
CA GLU A 435 13.03 -10.62 -16.33
C GLU A 435 11.86 -11.61 -16.21
N GLN A 436 11.30 -11.72 -15.01
CA GLN A 436 10.05 -12.41 -14.74
C GLN A 436 8.93 -11.38 -14.57
N PRO A 437 7.94 -11.32 -15.47
CA PRO A 437 6.77 -10.48 -15.27
C PRO A 437 5.86 -11.08 -14.19
N ALA A 438 5.36 -10.23 -13.30
CA ALA A 438 4.29 -10.55 -12.37
C ALA A 438 3.05 -9.75 -12.79
N PRO A 439 2.25 -10.25 -13.75
CA PRO A 439 1.13 -9.47 -14.25
C PRO A 439 0.17 -9.18 -13.11
N PHE A 440 -0.23 -7.91 -12.97
CA PHE A 440 -1.14 -7.47 -11.93
C PHE A 440 -2.07 -6.39 -12.48
N LYS A 441 -3.26 -6.27 -11.89
CA LYS A 441 -4.19 -5.19 -12.16
C LYS A 441 -4.71 -4.61 -10.86
N ILE A 442 -5.02 -3.32 -10.89
CA ILE A 442 -5.81 -2.65 -9.85
C ILE A 442 -6.92 -1.89 -10.57
N GLY A 443 -8.17 -2.24 -10.28
CA GLY A 443 -9.34 -1.56 -10.87
C GLY A 443 -9.35 -1.59 -12.40
N CYS A 444 -9.04 -2.76 -12.95
CA CYS A 444 -8.87 -3.05 -14.38
C CYS A 444 -7.64 -2.40 -15.04
N LEU A 445 -6.90 -1.52 -14.35
CA LEU A 445 -5.68 -0.91 -14.88
C LEU A 445 -4.49 -1.85 -14.69
N ASP A 446 -3.73 -2.07 -15.75
CA ASP A 446 -2.50 -2.88 -15.70
C ASP A 446 -1.47 -2.22 -14.81
N LEU A 447 -0.89 -2.98 -13.90
CA LEU A 447 0.28 -2.59 -13.13
C LEU A 447 1.46 -3.45 -13.58
N PRO A 448 2.37 -2.94 -14.43
CA PRO A 448 3.56 -3.69 -14.82
C PRO A 448 4.45 -3.90 -13.60
N MET A 449 4.60 -5.16 -13.21
CA MET A 449 5.55 -5.57 -12.20
C MET A 449 6.55 -6.54 -12.82
N VAL A 450 7.84 -6.29 -12.59
CA VAL A 450 8.93 -7.11 -13.12
C VAL A 450 9.92 -7.42 -12.01
N THR A 451 10.33 -8.68 -11.92
CA THR A 451 11.51 -9.08 -11.17
C THR A 451 12.67 -9.31 -12.13
N PHE A 452 13.77 -8.60 -11.94
CA PHE A 452 15.05 -8.85 -12.58
C PHE A 452 15.84 -9.85 -11.73
N GLU A 453 16.07 -11.04 -12.26
CA GLU A 453 16.75 -12.16 -11.60
C GLU A 453 18.26 -12.22 -11.88
N GLY A 454 18.77 -11.31 -12.72
CA GLY A 454 20.20 -11.20 -13.02
C GLY A 454 20.99 -10.41 -11.97
N ASP A 455 22.23 -10.10 -12.33
CA ASP A 455 23.13 -9.29 -11.53
C ASP A 455 22.54 -7.91 -11.15
N TYR A 456 22.78 -7.48 -9.91
CA TYR A 456 22.34 -6.19 -9.39
C TYR A 456 22.63 -5.01 -10.34
N TYR A 457 23.88 -4.82 -10.79
CA TYR A 457 24.25 -3.66 -11.61
C TYR A 457 23.63 -3.74 -13.00
N LYS A 458 23.53 -4.93 -13.59
CA LYS A 458 22.76 -5.11 -14.83
C LYS A 458 21.29 -4.74 -14.65
N GLY A 459 20.70 -5.07 -13.51
CA GLY A 459 19.32 -4.68 -13.18
C GLY A 459 19.16 -3.15 -13.10
N VAL A 460 20.13 -2.47 -12.47
CA VAL A 460 20.18 -0.99 -12.42
C VAL A 460 20.30 -0.40 -13.82
N ASP A 461 21.24 -0.87 -14.64
CA ASP A 461 21.42 -0.44 -16.03
C ASP A 461 20.15 -0.65 -16.85
N ARG A 462 19.50 -1.80 -16.67
CA ARG A 462 18.28 -2.17 -17.35
C ARG A 462 17.14 -1.23 -16.99
N LEU A 463 16.94 -0.93 -15.71
CA LEU A 463 15.93 0.03 -15.28
C LEU A 463 16.19 1.43 -15.85
N ALA A 464 17.44 1.93 -15.78
CA ALA A 464 17.80 3.22 -16.34
C ALA A 464 17.52 3.28 -17.86
N ALA A 465 17.94 2.25 -18.61
CA ALA A 465 17.68 2.14 -20.04
C ALA A 465 16.18 2.05 -20.38
N LEU A 466 15.37 1.38 -19.55
CA LEU A 466 13.93 1.31 -19.71
C LEU A 466 13.27 2.68 -19.55
N LEU A 467 13.66 3.45 -18.54
CA LEU A 467 13.10 4.78 -18.28
C LEU A 467 13.46 5.76 -19.40
N VAL A 468 14.73 5.82 -19.79
CA VAL A 468 15.20 6.71 -20.87
C VAL A 468 14.63 6.27 -22.22
N GLY A 469 14.55 4.96 -22.48
CA GLY A 469 13.97 4.43 -23.72
C GLY A 469 12.47 4.76 -23.85
N HIS A 470 11.72 4.79 -22.75
CA HIS A 470 10.29 5.06 -22.78
C HIS A 470 9.95 6.57 -22.77
N TYR A 471 10.67 7.38 -21.98
CA TYR A 471 10.36 8.80 -21.82
C TYR A 471 11.29 9.75 -22.58
N GLY A 472 12.40 9.25 -23.15
CA GLY A 472 13.45 10.06 -23.76
C GLY A 472 14.43 10.65 -22.72
N SER A 473 15.39 11.44 -23.21
CA SER A 473 16.41 12.11 -22.38
C SER A 473 15.92 13.36 -21.64
N GLU A 474 14.73 13.85 -21.96
CA GLU A 474 14.13 15.06 -21.34
C GLU A 474 13.45 14.77 -19.98
N ILE A 475 13.86 13.70 -19.30
CA ILE A 475 13.40 13.38 -17.96
C ILE A 475 14.27 14.05 -16.89
N TYR A 476 13.66 14.30 -15.74
CA TYR A 476 14.36 14.70 -14.53
C TYR A 476 14.07 13.67 -13.43
N PRO A 477 14.98 12.71 -13.19
CA PRO A 477 14.76 11.70 -12.17
C PRO A 477 14.88 12.29 -10.77
N VAL A 478 13.99 11.89 -9.87
CA VAL A 478 14.05 12.16 -8.44
C VAL A 478 14.15 10.81 -7.75
N VAL A 479 15.34 10.44 -7.29
CA VAL A 479 15.59 9.14 -6.66
C VAL A 479 15.49 9.30 -5.14
N SER A 480 14.41 8.78 -4.57
CA SER A 480 14.17 8.76 -3.12
C SER A 480 14.62 7.44 -2.51
N VAL A 481 15.41 7.50 -1.45
CA VAL A 481 15.99 6.30 -0.82
C VAL A 481 16.16 6.47 0.70
N GLY A 482 15.74 5.46 1.45
CA GLY A 482 15.94 5.44 2.90
C GLY A 482 17.39 5.16 3.29
N GLU A 483 17.81 5.59 4.48
CA GLU A 483 19.20 5.54 4.97
C GLU A 483 19.90 4.18 4.79
N THR A 484 19.18 3.06 4.93
CA THR A 484 19.77 1.73 4.70
C THR A 484 20.08 1.50 3.23
N GLY A 485 19.16 1.90 2.34
CA GLY A 485 19.37 1.80 0.90
C GLY A 485 20.43 2.78 0.40
N ASP A 486 20.50 3.98 1.00
CA ASP A 486 21.55 4.97 0.74
C ASP A 486 22.93 4.43 1.15
N ALA A 487 23.03 3.90 2.38
CA ALA A 487 24.24 3.28 2.88
C ALA A 487 24.72 2.13 1.97
N LEU A 488 23.79 1.33 1.45
CA LEU A 488 24.09 0.25 0.49
C LEU A 488 24.37 0.74 -0.95
N GLY A 489 24.15 2.02 -1.26
CA GLY A 489 24.39 2.62 -2.57
C GLY A 489 23.22 2.52 -3.56
N TYR A 490 22.08 1.91 -3.18
CA TYR A 490 21.08 1.50 -4.15
C TYR A 490 20.45 2.63 -4.97
N GLY A 491 20.16 3.75 -4.33
CA GLY A 491 19.67 4.92 -5.05
C GLY A 491 20.76 5.64 -5.84
N ASP A 492 21.99 5.66 -5.32
CA ASP A 492 23.14 6.37 -5.90
C ASP A 492 23.58 5.68 -7.20
N ASP A 493 23.61 4.34 -7.20
CA ASP A 493 23.89 3.53 -8.39
C ASP A 493 22.87 3.79 -9.50
N LEU A 494 21.57 3.87 -9.17
CA LEU A 494 20.52 4.15 -10.14
C LEU A 494 20.59 5.59 -10.70
N LEU A 495 20.78 6.58 -9.84
CA LEU A 495 20.94 7.96 -10.29
C LEU A 495 22.20 8.11 -11.16
N GLY A 496 23.28 7.42 -10.79
CA GLY A 496 24.51 7.32 -11.57
C GLY A 496 24.26 6.77 -12.98
N ALA A 497 23.58 5.62 -13.08
CA ALA A 497 23.23 5.01 -14.36
C ALA A 497 22.35 5.91 -15.24
N LEU A 498 21.40 6.63 -14.65
CA LEU A 498 20.58 7.63 -15.37
C LEU A 498 21.40 8.83 -15.84
N ALA A 499 22.34 9.32 -15.02
CA ALA A 499 23.25 10.40 -15.38
C ALA A 499 24.19 10.00 -16.53
N GLU A 500 24.63 8.74 -16.60
CA GLU A 500 25.40 8.25 -17.75
C GLU A 500 24.63 8.36 -19.06
N LEU A 501 23.31 8.13 -19.00
CA LEU A 501 22.35 8.28 -20.09
C LEU A 501 21.85 9.73 -20.27
N ASP A 502 22.61 10.71 -19.78
CA ASP A 502 22.35 12.15 -19.93
C ASP A 502 21.08 12.65 -19.23
N CYS A 503 20.61 11.90 -18.23
CA CYS A 503 19.45 12.23 -17.41
C CYS A 503 19.85 12.48 -15.94
N PRO A 504 20.66 13.53 -15.64
CA PRO A 504 20.97 13.87 -14.25
C PRO A 504 19.72 14.33 -13.52
N GLY A 505 19.67 14.09 -12.21
CA GLY A 505 18.48 14.33 -11.41
C GLY A 505 18.77 14.71 -9.97
N PHE A 506 17.74 14.60 -9.14
CA PHE A 506 17.81 14.91 -7.72
C PHE A 506 17.94 13.64 -6.88
N TYR A 507 18.92 13.61 -5.98
CA TYR A 507 19.09 12.54 -5.02
C TYR A 507 18.46 12.91 -3.67
N PHE A 508 17.52 12.11 -3.19
CA PHE A 508 16.80 12.36 -1.94
C PHE A 508 16.98 11.23 -0.92
N PRO A 509 18.10 11.23 -0.16
CA PRO A 509 18.28 10.33 0.96
C PRO A 509 17.48 10.81 2.17
N HIS A 510 16.88 9.90 2.93
CA HIS A 510 16.09 10.24 4.11
C HIS A 510 16.19 9.16 5.21
N ALA A 511 15.87 9.52 6.46
CA ALA A 511 15.79 8.57 7.56
C ALA A 511 14.69 7.50 7.30
N SER A 512 14.93 6.26 7.73
CA SER A 512 13.98 5.15 7.53
C SER A 512 13.06 4.98 8.74
N GLY A 513 12.00 4.17 8.56
CA GLY A 513 11.07 3.81 9.61
C GLY A 513 9.72 4.54 9.54
N GLU A 514 8.71 3.96 10.16
CA GLU A 514 7.31 4.43 10.07
C GLU A 514 7.11 5.81 10.71
N THR A 515 7.92 6.18 11.71
CA THR A 515 7.94 7.53 12.32
C THR A 515 8.49 8.59 11.37
N CYS A 516 9.31 8.22 10.41
CA CYS A 516 9.82 9.11 9.37
C CYS A 516 8.84 9.25 8.20
N LYS A 517 7.73 8.49 8.18
CA LYS A 517 6.70 8.58 7.15
C LYS A 517 5.76 9.77 7.40
N SER A 518 6.31 10.97 7.51
CA SER A 518 5.56 12.20 7.78
C SER A 518 5.76 13.26 6.69
N PRO A 519 4.85 14.24 6.58
CA PRO A 519 5.01 15.34 5.63
C PRO A 519 6.31 16.12 5.83
N GLU A 520 6.76 16.33 7.06
CA GLU A 520 7.96 17.11 7.38
C GLU A 520 9.25 16.42 6.91
N ALA A 521 9.25 15.09 6.87
CA ALA A 521 10.38 14.30 6.42
C ALA A 521 10.54 14.35 4.90
N TYR A 522 9.43 14.35 4.13
CA TYR A 522 9.45 14.28 2.67
C TYR A 522 9.16 15.62 1.97
N GLY A 523 8.64 16.62 2.68
CA GLY A 523 8.40 17.98 2.18
C GLY A 523 9.63 18.89 2.28
N LYS A 524 10.83 18.40 1.93
CA LYS A 524 12.06 19.20 1.99
C LYS A 524 12.05 20.30 0.93
N VAL A 525 12.51 21.50 1.29
CA VAL A 525 12.50 22.68 0.42
C VAL A 525 13.33 22.43 -0.83
N GLU A 526 14.47 21.78 -0.69
CA GLU A 526 15.40 21.47 -1.76
C GLU A 526 14.77 20.52 -2.79
N LEU A 527 14.01 19.53 -2.31
CA LEU A 527 13.28 18.59 -3.16
C LEU A 527 12.19 19.32 -3.97
N LEU A 528 11.36 20.13 -3.30
CA LEU A 528 10.29 20.88 -3.98
C LEU A 528 10.85 21.89 -4.98
N LYS A 529 11.95 22.58 -4.65
CA LYS A 529 12.65 23.48 -5.57
C LYS A 529 13.20 22.74 -6.79
N ALA A 530 13.79 21.56 -6.59
CA ALA A 530 14.31 20.75 -7.69
C ALA A 530 13.19 20.31 -8.65
N ILE A 531 12.05 19.87 -8.11
CA ILE A 531 10.86 19.51 -8.91
C ILE A 531 10.34 20.73 -9.67
N GLY A 532 10.19 21.88 -8.99
CA GLY A 532 9.73 23.13 -9.60
C GLY A 532 10.63 23.59 -10.75
N ALA A 533 11.94 23.64 -10.53
CA ALA A 533 12.91 24.03 -11.55
C ALA A 533 12.89 23.09 -12.77
N ALA A 534 12.75 21.78 -12.54
CA ALA A 534 12.64 20.80 -13.61
C ALA A 534 11.37 21.04 -14.47
N LYS A 535 10.23 21.29 -13.82
CA LYS A 535 8.96 21.59 -14.50
C LYS A 535 9.02 22.91 -15.27
N GLN A 536 9.59 23.96 -14.69
CA GLN A 536 9.79 25.25 -15.37
C GLN A 536 10.69 25.11 -16.60
N SER A 537 11.60 24.14 -16.59
CA SER A 537 12.45 23.79 -17.74
C SER A 537 11.78 22.79 -18.71
N ASN A 538 10.46 22.56 -18.59
CA ASN A 538 9.68 21.59 -19.36
C ASN A 538 10.20 20.13 -19.31
N LYS A 539 10.96 19.76 -18.28
CA LYS A 539 11.39 18.38 -18.07
C LYS A 539 10.27 17.54 -17.45
N LYS A 540 10.16 16.28 -17.88
CA LYS A 540 9.25 15.31 -17.26
C LYS A 540 9.86 14.78 -15.98
N VAL A 541 9.28 15.13 -14.83
CA VAL A 541 9.75 14.63 -13.52
C VAL A 541 9.35 13.15 -13.36
N VAL A 542 10.34 12.31 -13.07
CA VAL A 542 10.17 10.88 -12.80
C VAL A 542 10.61 10.61 -11.37
N VAL A 543 9.65 10.39 -10.47
CA VAL A 543 9.89 10.09 -9.06
C VAL A 543 10.07 8.59 -8.89
N ILE A 544 11.21 8.17 -8.36
CA ILE A 544 11.62 6.77 -8.23
C ILE A 544 11.84 6.45 -6.75
N ALA A 545 11.03 5.55 -6.19
CA ALA A 545 11.15 5.12 -4.80
C ALA A 545 11.99 3.84 -4.70
N VAL A 546 13.25 3.96 -4.27
CA VAL A 546 14.15 2.83 -4.03
C VAL A 546 14.12 2.46 -2.54
N GLY A 547 13.47 1.36 -2.16
CA GLY A 547 13.43 0.99 -0.75
C GLY A 547 12.28 0.06 -0.35
N GLY A 548 11.89 0.12 0.93
CA GLY A 548 10.73 -0.58 1.47
C GLY A 548 9.42 0.23 1.35
N GLY A 549 8.30 -0.35 1.81
CA GLY A 549 6.95 0.23 1.62
C GLY A 549 6.72 1.58 2.30
N VAL A 550 7.50 1.92 3.35
CA VAL A 550 7.48 3.28 3.93
C VAL A 550 7.90 4.33 2.90
N ASN A 551 9.02 4.09 2.21
CA ASN A 551 9.53 4.98 1.17
C ASN A 551 8.56 5.02 -0.03
N GLY A 552 8.09 3.86 -0.49
CA GLY A 552 7.12 3.79 -1.58
C GLY A 552 5.84 4.60 -1.32
N ASN A 553 5.28 4.49 -0.11
CA ASN A 553 4.07 5.23 0.27
C ASN A 553 4.28 6.75 0.33
N ALA A 554 5.33 7.21 0.99
CA ALA A 554 5.61 8.63 1.17
C ALA A 554 6.08 9.31 -0.12
N THR A 555 6.98 8.66 -0.86
CA THR A 555 7.46 9.15 -2.16
C THR A 555 6.34 9.14 -3.21
N GLY A 556 5.48 8.12 -3.19
CA GLY A 556 4.29 8.09 -4.04
C GLY A 556 3.30 9.22 -3.74
N MET A 557 3.22 9.71 -2.48
CA MET A 557 2.44 10.91 -2.16
C MET A 557 3.02 12.17 -2.80
N ILE A 558 4.35 12.34 -2.74
CA ILE A 558 5.01 13.45 -3.42
C ILE A 558 4.69 13.40 -4.92
N ALA A 559 4.87 12.24 -5.56
CA ALA A 559 4.57 12.06 -6.98
C ALA A 559 3.10 12.38 -7.33
N ALA A 560 2.16 11.94 -6.49
CA ALA A 560 0.73 12.18 -6.69
C ALA A 560 0.34 13.66 -6.57
N MET A 561 0.97 14.41 -5.66
CA MET A 561 0.74 15.84 -5.47
C MET A 561 1.40 16.70 -6.55
N THR A 562 2.59 16.30 -7.00
CA THR A 562 3.35 17.00 -8.05
C THR A 562 2.97 16.54 -9.45
N GLY A 563 1.95 15.68 -9.61
CA GLY A 563 1.52 15.16 -10.92
C GLY A 563 2.65 14.49 -11.71
N SER A 564 3.59 13.85 -11.01
CA SER A 564 4.81 13.30 -11.60
C SER A 564 4.67 11.81 -11.90
N VAL A 565 5.47 11.30 -12.85
CA VAL A 565 5.59 9.86 -13.09
C VAL A 565 6.13 9.20 -11.82
N PHE A 566 5.59 8.03 -11.47
CA PHE A 566 5.96 7.29 -10.27
C PHE A 566 6.42 5.87 -10.61
N VAL A 567 7.60 5.50 -10.10
CA VAL A 567 8.21 4.17 -10.29
C VAL A 567 8.62 3.62 -8.93
N GLU A 568 8.30 2.36 -8.67
CA GLU A 568 8.70 1.68 -7.43
C GLU A 568 9.81 0.67 -7.69
N VAL A 569 10.88 0.76 -6.89
CA VAL A 569 12.02 -0.16 -6.90
C VAL A 569 12.11 -0.80 -5.52
N PRO A 570 11.31 -1.86 -5.27
CA PRO A 570 11.24 -2.48 -3.95
C PRO A 570 12.54 -3.22 -3.61
N THR A 571 13.06 -2.96 -2.42
CA THR A 571 14.27 -3.61 -1.87
C THR A 571 13.95 -4.50 -0.67
N THR A 572 12.66 -4.67 -0.34
CA THR A 572 12.18 -5.60 0.68
C THR A 572 11.07 -6.47 0.14
N LEU A 573 11.02 -7.72 0.60
CA LEU A 573 9.99 -8.69 0.18
C LEU A 573 8.57 -8.17 0.45
N MET A 574 8.33 -7.64 1.65
CA MET A 574 7.04 -7.05 2.02
C MET A 574 6.65 -5.87 1.12
N HIS A 575 7.62 -5.06 0.67
CA HIS A 575 7.28 -3.99 -0.25
C HIS A 575 6.79 -4.57 -1.58
N TYR A 576 7.55 -5.53 -2.14
CA TYR A 576 7.25 -6.09 -3.47
C TYR A 576 5.97 -6.93 -3.52
N ASN A 577 5.67 -7.73 -2.50
CA ASN A 577 4.51 -8.61 -2.53
C ASN A 577 3.23 -7.97 -1.96
N ASP A 578 3.35 -6.97 -1.09
CA ASP A 578 2.21 -6.33 -0.44
C ASP A 578 2.07 -4.84 -0.79
N ALA A 579 3.01 -3.97 -0.42
CA ALA A 579 2.78 -2.54 -0.56
C ALA A 579 2.73 -2.04 -2.03
N THR A 580 3.49 -2.63 -2.96
CA THR A 580 3.43 -2.25 -4.39
C THR A 580 2.15 -2.72 -5.09
N THR A 581 1.44 -3.72 -4.54
CA THR A 581 0.16 -4.21 -5.07
C THR A 581 -1.05 -3.43 -4.53
N SER A 582 -0.83 -2.20 -4.06
CA SER A 582 -1.87 -1.26 -3.64
C SER A 582 -1.66 0.10 -4.29
N ALA A 583 -2.76 0.77 -4.64
CA ALA A 583 -2.73 2.16 -5.10
C ALA A 583 -2.61 3.17 -3.93
N LYS A 584 -2.72 2.72 -2.68
CA LYS A 584 -2.68 3.63 -1.51
C LYS A 584 -1.28 4.22 -1.35
N LYS A 585 -1.18 5.55 -1.34
CA LYS A 585 0.04 6.29 -0.98
C LYS A 585 -0.30 7.24 0.16
N ALA A 586 0.55 7.34 1.18
CA ALA A 586 0.17 8.01 2.42
C ALA A 586 1.33 8.48 3.29
N PHE A 587 1.04 9.53 4.06
CA PHE A 587 1.74 9.90 5.27
C PHE A 587 0.98 9.47 6.53
N SER A 588 1.75 9.20 7.58
CA SER A 588 1.27 9.02 8.94
C SER A 588 1.28 10.36 9.67
N LEU A 589 0.35 10.55 10.61
CA LEU A 589 0.37 11.69 11.51
C LEU A 589 1.39 11.39 12.62
N VAL A 590 2.52 12.10 12.57
CA VAL A 590 3.62 11.94 13.52
C VAL A 590 3.81 13.22 14.31
N VAL A 591 3.82 13.14 15.63
CA VAL A 591 4.05 14.28 16.53
C VAL A 591 5.12 13.88 17.52
N ASN A 592 6.17 14.70 17.66
CA ASN A 592 7.31 14.46 18.56
C ASN A 592 7.93 13.05 18.40
N GLY A 593 8.06 12.58 17.15
CA GLY A 593 8.61 11.26 16.83
C GLY A 593 7.66 10.08 17.08
N GLN A 594 6.37 10.34 17.33
CA GLN A 594 5.38 9.31 17.66
C GLN A 594 4.23 9.28 16.66
N ILE A 595 3.86 8.08 16.22
CA ILE A 595 2.77 7.89 15.26
C ILE A 595 1.43 7.95 16.00
N LEU A 596 0.68 9.02 15.80
CA LEU A 596 -0.68 9.16 16.34
C LEU A 596 -1.71 8.42 15.48
N SER A 597 -1.47 8.36 14.17
CA SER A 597 -2.31 7.65 13.23
C SER A 597 -1.50 7.24 11.99
N LYS A 598 -1.49 5.94 11.67
CA LYS A 598 -0.82 5.41 10.47
C LYS A 598 -1.63 5.73 9.22
N ASN A 599 -0.96 6.12 8.13
CA ASN A 599 -1.56 6.26 6.79
C ASN A 599 -2.85 7.10 6.75
N ILE A 600 -2.89 8.23 7.46
CA ILE A 600 -4.14 9.00 7.63
C ILE A 600 -4.35 10.07 6.56
N LEU A 601 -3.26 10.62 6.02
CA LEU A 601 -3.25 11.61 4.94
C LEU A 601 -2.64 10.96 3.71
N GLY A 602 -3.47 10.54 2.76
CA GLY A 602 -3.07 9.81 1.58
C GLY A 602 -4.07 9.87 0.42
N THR A 603 -3.62 9.39 -0.73
CA THR A 603 -4.42 9.31 -1.95
C THR A 603 -4.24 7.97 -2.65
N PHE A 604 -4.99 7.75 -3.73
CA PHE A 604 -4.84 6.58 -4.59
C PHE A 604 -4.05 6.99 -5.84
N TYR A 605 -2.86 6.43 -6.01
CA TYR A 605 -1.96 6.71 -7.12
C TYR A 605 -1.19 5.46 -7.53
N LEU A 606 -1.36 5.03 -8.78
CA LEU A 606 -0.66 3.89 -9.34
C LEU A 606 0.73 4.27 -9.88
N PRO A 607 1.77 3.46 -9.62
CA PRO A 607 3.02 3.60 -10.34
C PRO A 607 2.87 3.13 -11.79
N GLN A 608 3.69 3.69 -12.68
CA GLN A 608 3.79 3.27 -14.08
C GLN A 608 4.61 1.98 -14.24
N LEU A 609 5.46 1.65 -13.26
CA LEU A 609 6.28 0.44 -13.22
C LEU A 609 6.66 0.09 -11.77
N VAL A 610 6.62 -1.20 -11.45
CA VAL A 610 7.30 -1.78 -10.28
C VAL A 610 8.45 -2.65 -10.79
N PHE A 611 9.69 -2.30 -10.45
CA PHE A 611 10.89 -3.00 -10.93
C PHE A 611 11.72 -3.51 -9.75
N CYS A 612 11.63 -4.81 -9.48
CA CYS A 612 12.32 -5.48 -8.38
C CYS A 612 13.65 -6.07 -8.86
N ILE A 613 14.77 -5.66 -8.28
CA ILE A 613 16.07 -6.31 -8.51
C ILE A 613 16.27 -7.33 -7.39
N SER A 614 16.17 -8.63 -7.71
CA SER A 614 16.09 -9.70 -6.71
C SER A 614 17.31 -9.76 -5.78
N GLU A 615 18.50 -9.42 -6.29
CA GLU A 615 19.73 -9.39 -5.49
C GLU A 615 19.72 -8.37 -4.35
N THR A 616 18.81 -7.39 -4.37
CA THR A 616 18.63 -6.49 -3.21
C THR A 616 18.16 -7.27 -1.97
N PHE A 617 17.53 -8.44 -2.15
CA PHE A 617 17.11 -9.30 -1.03
C PHE A 617 18.28 -9.99 -0.33
N LEU A 618 19.46 -10.06 -0.95
CA LEU A 618 20.67 -10.64 -0.36
C LEU A 618 21.26 -9.79 0.76
N THR A 619 20.82 -8.53 0.89
CA THR A 619 21.24 -7.64 1.97
C THR A 619 20.12 -7.43 3.01
N LEU A 620 19.06 -8.24 3.02
CA LEU A 620 17.99 -8.13 4.01
C LEU A 620 18.48 -8.45 5.44
N SER A 621 17.68 -8.06 6.43
CA SER A 621 17.84 -8.63 7.78
C SER A 621 17.06 -9.94 7.88
N LYS A 622 17.48 -10.85 8.78
CA LYS A 622 16.69 -12.05 9.08
C LYS A 622 15.25 -11.70 9.49
N CYS A 623 15.07 -10.60 10.23
CA CYS A 623 13.76 -10.13 10.68
C CYS A 623 12.88 -9.73 9.49
N SER A 624 13.45 -9.09 8.46
CA SER A 624 12.73 -8.69 7.26
C SER A 624 12.21 -9.89 6.46
N VAL A 625 12.97 -10.98 6.39
CA VAL A 625 12.52 -12.23 5.73
C VAL A 625 11.40 -12.90 6.53
N HIS A 626 11.55 -13.01 7.85
CA HIS A 626 10.47 -13.55 8.71
C HIS A 626 9.22 -12.66 8.68
N ALA A 627 9.37 -11.34 8.61
CA ALA A 627 8.21 -10.45 8.48
C ALA A 627 7.40 -10.73 7.20
N ALA A 628 8.09 -10.94 6.07
CA ALA A 628 7.43 -11.33 4.81
C ALA A 628 6.73 -12.69 4.91
N VAL A 629 7.36 -13.67 5.56
CA VAL A 629 6.74 -14.99 5.80
C VAL A 629 5.53 -14.88 6.73
N GLY A 630 5.55 -14.03 7.75
CA GLY A 630 4.39 -13.83 8.64
C GLY A 630 3.15 -13.32 7.89
N GLU A 631 3.32 -12.34 7.01
CA GLU A 631 2.26 -11.88 6.10
C GLU A 631 1.82 -12.94 5.09
N ALA A 632 2.77 -13.75 4.61
CA ALA A 632 2.46 -14.89 3.76
C ALA A 632 1.59 -15.90 4.51
N CYS A 633 1.91 -16.21 5.77
CA CYS A 633 1.15 -17.15 6.60
C CYS A 633 -0.26 -16.67 6.90
N LYS A 634 -0.48 -15.36 7.09
CA LYS A 634 -1.82 -14.78 7.13
C LYS A 634 -2.59 -15.11 5.85
N THR A 635 -1.98 -14.86 4.70
CA THR A 635 -2.62 -15.09 3.39
C THR A 635 -2.90 -16.58 3.16
N MET A 636 -1.95 -17.46 3.51
CA MET A 636 -2.11 -18.92 3.48
C MET A 636 -3.25 -19.38 4.40
N GLY A 637 -3.31 -18.90 5.64
CA GLY A 637 -4.35 -19.26 6.60
C GLY A 637 -5.74 -18.82 6.14
N MET A 638 -5.81 -17.66 5.48
CA MET A 638 -7.04 -17.08 4.95
C MET A 638 -7.57 -17.78 3.70
N LEU A 639 -6.69 -18.21 2.77
CA LEU A 639 -7.10 -18.70 1.44
C LEU A 639 -6.90 -20.22 1.23
N GLY A 640 -5.88 -20.80 1.86
CA GLY A 640 -5.48 -22.21 1.72
C GLY A 640 -5.26 -22.64 0.27
N ILE A 641 -5.96 -23.68 -0.20
CA ILE A 641 -5.88 -24.18 -1.59
C ILE A 641 -7.05 -23.60 -2.41
N ALA A 642 -6.98 -22.30 -2.73
CA ALA A 642 -8.09 -21.58 -3.36
C ALA A 642 -8.45 -22.12 -4.75
N ASN A 643 -7.49 -22.70 -5.48
CA ASN A 643 -7.71 -23.29 -6.81
C ASN A 643 -8.35 -24.69 -6.81
N SER A 644 -8.47 -25.36 -5.66
CA SER A 644 -9.21 -26.62 -5.54
C SER A 644 -10.72 -26.40 -5.77
N LYS A 645 -11.47 -27.47 -6.08
CA LYS A 645 -12.94 -27.38 -6.21
C LYS A 645 -13.57 -26.75 -4.96
N THR A 646 -13.19 -27.23 -3.78
CA THR A 646 -13.70 -26.73 -2.50
C THR A 646 -13.31 -25.25 -2.27
N GLY A 647 -12.07 -24.87 -2.59
CA GLY A 647 -11.62 -23.48 -2.50
C GLY A 647 -12.34 -22.54 -3.46
N GLN A 648 -12.54 -22.94 -4.72
CA GLN A 648 -13.30 -22.16 -5.69
C GLN A 648 -14.75 -21.95 -5.23
N GLU A 649 -15.35 -22.94 -4.58
CA GLU A 649 -16.68 -22.81 -3.96
C GLU A 649 -16.67 -21.88 -2.73
N ASP A 650 -15.59 -21.79 -1.96
CA ASP A 650 -15.48 -20.82 -0.87
C ASP A 650 -15.45 -19.37 -1.40
N TRP A 651 -14.86 -19.17 -2.59
CA TRP A 651 -14.59 -17.85 -3.20
C TRP A 651 -15.41 -17.52 -4.45
N HIS A 652 -16.40 -18.35 -4.83
CA HIS A 652 -17.17 -18.23 -6.08
C HIS A 652 -17.87 -16.87 -6.29
N ASN A 653 -18.12 -16.15 -5.19
CA ASN A 653 -18.81 -14.86 -5.22
C ASN A 653 -17.86 -13.68 -5.48
N ILE A 654 -16.54 -13.92 -5.60
CA ILE A 654 -15.51 -12.92 -5.90
C ILE A 654 -15.19 -12.93 -7.39
N LEU A 655 -15.41 -11.79 -8.04
CA LEU A 655 -15.01 -11.60 -9.43
C LEU A 655 -13.48 -11.60 -9.51
N GLY A 656 -12.91 -12.59 -10.19
CA GLY A 656 -11.47 -12.87 -10.19
C GLY A 656 -11.02 -13.90 -9.14
N GLY A 657 -11.90 -14.31 -8.22
CA GLY A 657 -11.58 -15.30 -7.18
C GLY A 657 -11.21 -16.68 -7.75
N VAL A 658 -11.83 -17.08 -8.86
CA VAL A 658 -11.47 -18.31 -9.60
C VAL A 658 -10.29 -18.07 -10.55
N GLU A 659 -10.22 -16.89 -11.19
CA GLU A 659 -9.18 -16.54 -12.16
C GLU A 659 -7.79 -16.45 -11.54
N PHE A 660 -7.68 -15.86 -10.34
CA PHE A 660 -6.43 -15.75 -9.58
C PHE A 660 -6.36 -16.74 -8.42
N ALA A 661 -7.20 -17.78 -8.46
CA ALA A 661 -7.17 -18.82 -7.45
C ALA A 661 -5.77 -19.45 -7.41
N SER A 662 -5.13 -19.40 -6.26
CA SER A 662 -3.79 -19.92 -6.04
C SER A 662 -3.81 -21.09 -5.04
N ASP A 663 -2.87 -22.02 -5.20
CA ASP A 663 -2.51 -22.96 -4.15
C ASP A 663 -1.41 -22.33 -3.29
N PHE A 664 -1.81 -21.66 -2.22
CA PHE A 664 -0.90 -20.95 -1.34
C PHE A 664 0.02 -21.89 -0.54
N THR A 665 -0.30 -23.18 -0.47
CA THR A 665 0.52 -24.16 0.24
C THR A 665 1.85 -24.43 -0.46
N LYS A 666 2.01 -24.04 -1.73
CA LYS A 666 3.30 -24.10 -2.45
C LYS A 666 4.41 -23.31 -1.75
N ILE A 667 4.06 -22.24 -1.02
CA ILE A 667 5.04 -21.48 -0.25
C ILE A 667 5.72 -22.39 0.79
N ILE A 668 4.97 -23.28 1.43
CA ILE A 668 5.46 -24.22 2.45
C ILE A 668 6.54 -25.14 1.88
N GLU A 669 6.37 -25.60 0.63
CA GLU A 669 7.35 -26.47 -0.07
C GLU A 669 8.70 -25.79 -0.31
N THR A 670 8.77 -24.47 -0.14
CA THR A 670 10.00 -23.69 -0.33
C THR A 670 10.73 -23.38 0.98
N VAL A 671 10.37 -24.04 2.08
CA VAL A 671 11.02 -23.87 3.39
C VAL A 671 12.54 -24.09 3.31
N GLY A 672 13.03 -25.04 2.49
CA GLY A 672 14.46 -25.26 2.28
C GLY A 672 15.17 -24.00 1.79
N GLY A 673 14.64 -23.36 0.75
CA GLY A 673 15.14 -22.09 0.23
C GLY A 673 15.09 -20.95 1.24
N PHE A 674 14.03 -20.89 2.07
CA PHE A 674 13.97 -19.95 3.20
C PHE A 674 15.11 -20.19 4.20
N GLU A 675 15.35 -21.44 4.61
CA GLU A 675 16.42 -21.75 5.57
C GLU A 675 17.80 -21.38 5.01
N LYS A 676 18.06 -21.69 3.74
CA LYS A 676 19.29 -21.34 3.04
C LYS A 676 19.49 -19.83 2.95
N LEU A 677 18.43 -19.08 2.69
CA LEU A 677 18.49 -17.62 2.68
C LEU A 677 18.82 -17.08 4.08
N ILE A 678 18.17 -17.57 5.14
CA ILE A 678 18.47 -17.13 6.52
C ILE A 678 19.93 -17.44 6.88
N GLN A 679 20.41 -18.64 6.56
CA GLN A 679 21.80 -19.05 6.79
C GLN A 679 22.79 -18.16 6.03
N PHE A 680 22.52 -17.85 4.76
CA PHE A 680 23.31 -16.93 3.96
C PHE A 680 23.35 -15.51 4.57
N LEU A 681 22.21 -14.98 5.00
CA LEU A 681 22.15 -13.66 5.64
C LEU A 681 22.90 -13.62 6.98
N GLN A 682 22.94 -14.74 7.70
CA GLN A 682 23.73 -14.87 8.92
C GLN A 682 25.22 -14.96 8.64
N SER A 683 25.64 -15.74 7.64
CA SER A 683 27.07 -15.90 7.30
C SER A 683 27.70 -14.63 6.71
N THR A 684 26.90 -13.79 6.05
CA THR A 684 27.36 -12.54 5.42
C THR A 684 27.11 -11.28 6.27
N ARG A 685 26.60 -11.43 7.50
CA ARG A 685 26.22 -10.32 8.39
C ARG A 685 27.36 -9.31 8.60
N GLU A 686 28.59 -9.77 8.79
CA GLU A 686 29.74 -8.89 9.02
C GLU A 686 30.11 -8.07 7.78
N LEU A 687 30.07 -8.67 6.59
CA LEU A 687 30.32 -7.96 5.32
C LEU A 687 29.27 -6.87 5.11
N LYS A 688 27.99 -7.21 5.34
CA LYS A 688 26.90 -6.24 5.29
C LYS A 688 27.12 -5.10 6.30
N ALA A 689 27.49 -5.42 7.55
CA ALA A 689 27.72 -4.41 8.58
C ALA A 689 28.86 -3.44 8.20
N LYS A 690 29.96 -3.95 7.63
CA LYS A 690 31.07 -3.11 7.12
C LYS A 690 30.62 -2.22 5.96
N ALA A 691 29.85 -2.77 5.02
CA ALA A 691 29.30 -2.00 3.91
C ALA A 691 28.36 -0.88 4.40
N LEU A 692 27.49 -1.17 5.37
CA LEU A 692 26.61 -0.16 5.98
C LEU A 692 27.41 0.94 6.68
N ALA A 693 28.41 0.59 7.50
CA ALA A 693 29.23 1.58 8.20
C ALA A 693 29.96 2.53 7.24
N LEU A 694 30.54 2.01 6.15
CA LEU A 694 31.15 2.84 5.10
C LEU A 694 30.11 3.67 4.34
N GLY A 695 28.90 3.16 4.18
CA GLY A 695 27.77 3.88 3.63
C GLY A 695 27.30 5.05 4.50
N GLU A 696 27.25 4.84 5.81
CA GLU A 696 26.96 5.88 6.81
C GLU A 696 28.05 6.95 6.81
N GLU A 697 29.32 6.55 6.71
CA GLU A 697 30.45 7.47 6.51
C GLU A 697 30.27 8.31 5.25
N LEU A 698 29.93 7.70 4.11
CA LEU A 698 29.62 8.44 2.86
C LEU A 698 28.46 9.41 3.02
N SER A 699 27.44 9.04 3.79
CA SER A 699 26.30 9.91 4.09
C SER A 699 26.74 11.13 4.91
N ALA A 700 27.53 10.91 5.97
CA ALA A 700 28.13 11.98 6.76
C ALA A 700 29.03 12.90 5.92
N MET A 701 29.90 12.32 5.08
CA MET A 701 30.77 13.08 4.19
C MET A 701 30.00 13.96 3.19
N ARG A 702 28.85 13.49 2.69
CA ARG A 702 27.96 14.30 1.83
C ARG A 702 27.38 15.49 2.60
N MET A 703 26.98 15.28 3.85
CA MET A 703 26.47 16.35 4.72
C MET A 703 27.56 17.38 5.05
N GLU A 704 28.81 16.94 5.23
CA GLU A 704 29.97 17.79 5.48
C GLU A 704 30.58 18.42 4.22
N ARG A 705 30.01 18.16 3.03
CA ARG A 705 30.51 18.64 1.73
C ARG A 705 31.96 18.24 1.47
N ALA A 706 32.34 17.03 1.88
CA ALA A 706 33.65 16.48 1.60
C ALA A 706 33.93 16.43 0.08
N SER A 707 35.21 16.46 -0.29
CA SER A 707 35.57 16.39 -1.71
C SER A 707 35.21 15.03 -2.31
N TYR A 708 34.87 15.02 -3.59
CA TYR A 708 34.58 13.79 -4.33
C TYR A 708 35.72 12.75 -4.23
N GLY A 709 36.98 13.20 -4.24
CA GLY A 709 38.15 12.32 -4.13
C GLY A 709 38.22 11.56 -2.81
N GLN A 710 37.81 12.19 -1.70
CA GLN A 710 37.75 11.54 -0.39
C GLN A 710 36.60 10.50 -0.36
N MET A 711 35.41 10.90 -0.80
CA MET A 711 34.24 10.00 -0.86
C MET A 711 34.48 8.81 -1.81
N ALA A 712 35.21 9.02 -2.90
CA ALA A 712 35.51 8.00 -3.89
C ALA A 712 36.21 6.76 -3.31
N ASN A 713 37.13 6.96 -2.37
CA ASN A 713 37.85 5.86 -1.72
C ASN A 713 36.94 5.06 -0.78
N VAL A 714 36.12 5.74 0.02
CA VAL A 714 35.16 5.11 0.93
C VAL A 714 34.12 4.31 0.14
N ALA A 715 33.58 4.88 -0.95
CA ALA A 715 32.64 4.19 -1.85
C ALA A 715 33.26 2.93 -2.49
N LYS A 716 34.54 2.98 -2.88
CA LYS A 716 35.25 1.82 -3.40
C LYS A 716 35.40 0.70 -2.35
N HIS A 717 35.67 1.05 -1.09
CA HIS A 717 35.76 0.07 -0.01
C HIS A 717 34.39 -0.53 0.33
N ARG A 718 33.33 0.29 0.37
CA ARG A 718 31.96 -0.20 0.52
C ARG A 718 31.64 -1.24 -0.56
N GLU A 719 31.92 -0.88 -1.81
CA GLU A 719 31.64 -1.73 -2.96
C GLU A 719 32.39 -3.06 -2.91
N LYS A 720 33.65 -3.05 -2.45
CA LYS A 720 34.41 -4.28 -2.25
C LYS A 720 33.67 -5.27 -1.34
N HIS A 721 33.08 -4.79 -0.24
CA HIS A 721 32.32 -5.65 0.68
C HIS A 721 30.99 -6.14 0.09
N LEU A 722 30.28 -5.30 -0.68
CA LEU A 722 29.04 -5.70 -1.34
C LEU A 722 29.29 -6.71 -2.47
N THR A 723 30.32 -6.49 -3.28
CA THR A 723 30.78 -7.45 -4.30
C THR A 723 31.20 -8.77 -3.66
N GLU A 724 31.95 -8.74 -2.55
CA GLU A 724 32.32 -9.95 -1.81
C GLU A 724 31.09 -10.69 -1.28
N LEU A 725 30.10 -9.98 -0.71
CA LEU A 725 28.83 -10.54 -0.25
C LEU A 725 28.07 -11.23 -1.39
N ARG A 726 27.96 -10.60 -2.57
CA ARG A 726 27.31 -11.20 -3.75
C ARG A 726 28.10 -12.40 -4.28
N ARG A 727 29.44 -12.37 -4.20
CA ARG A 727 30.30 -13.52 -4.55
C ARG A 727 30.01 -14.73 -3.66
N PHE A 728 29.72 -14.55 -2.37
CA PHE A 728 29.31 -15.67 -1.51
C PHE A 728 28.03 -16.35 -2.05
N PHE A 729 27.06 -15.58 -2.55
CA PHE A 729 25.82 -16.12 -3.10
C PHE A 729 26.03 -16.85 -4.44
N HIS A 730 26.83 -16.27 -5.34
CA HIS A 730 27.04 -16.84 -6.69
C HIS A 730 28.12 -17.92 -6.75
N GLY A 731 29.15 -17.80 -5.92
CA GLY A 731 30.34 -18.65 -5.96
C GLY A 731 30.42 -19.68 -4.84
N ASP A 732 30.05 -19.32 -3.61
CA ASP A 732 30.28 -20.16 -2.43
C ASP A 732 29.05 -21.00 -2.03
N LEU A 733 27.83 -20.56 -2.34
CA LEU A 733 26.63 -21.41 -2.30
C LEU A 733 26.60 -22.39 -3.48
N SER A 734 26.19 -23.63 -3.24
CA SER A 734 26.01 -24.61 -4.32
C SER A 734 24.93 -24.14 -5.31
N PRO A 735 25.00 -24.54 -6.59
CA PRO A 735 23.97 -24.21 -7.57
C PRO A 735 22.56 -24.64 -7.13
N GLU A 736 22.45 -25.77 -6.44
CA GLU A 736 21.20 -26.32 -5.91
C GLU A 736 20.64 -25.46 -4.77
N ASP A 737 21.48 -25.11 -3.77
CA ASP A 737 21.08 -24.25 -2.66
C ASP A 737 20.64 -22.86 -3.16
N ARG A 738 21.36 -22.30 -4.14
CA ARG A 738 20.98 -21.03 -4.77
C ARG A 738 19.64 -21.15 -5.51
N ALA A 739 19.41 -22.24 -6.23
CA ALA A 739 18.14 -22.48 -6.92
C ALA A 739 16.97 -22.59 -5.94
N GLU A 740 17.17 -23.20 -4.76
CA GLU A 740 16.15 -23.24 -3.72
C GLU A 740 15.82 -21.84 -3.17
N VAL A 741 16.83 -21.00 -2.91
CA VAL A 741 16.62 -19.61 -2.48
C VAL A 741 15.82 -18.83 -3.52
N ILE A 742 16.21 -18.92 -4.79
CA ILE A 742 15.50 -18.26 -5.90
C ILE A 742 14.05 -18.77 -5.96
N LYS A 743 13.85 -20.09 -5.88
CA LYS A 743 12.51 -20.69 -5.86
C LYS A 743 11.65 -20.16 -4.71
N PHE A 744 12.20 -20.05 -3.50
CA PHE A 744 11.49 -19.45 -2.36
C PHE A 744 11.05 -18.02 -2.67
N LEU A 745 11.97 -17.16 -3.13
CA LEU A 745 11.69 -15.77 -3.46
C LEU A 745 10.65 -15.63 -4.58
N THR A 746 10.74 -16.44 -5.64
CA THR A 746 9.81 -16.41 -6.76
C THR A 746 8.42 -16.89 -6.35
N VAL A 747 8.32 -18.01 -5.62
CA VAL A 747 7.03 -18.59 -5.21
C VAL A 747 6.32 -17.69 -4.20
N ILE A 748 7.01 -17.24 -3.14
CA ILE A 748 6.37 -16.38 -2.12
C ILE A 748 5.81 -15.10 -2.74
N ASN A 749 6.53 -14.49 -3.67
CA ASN A 749 6.07 -13.27 -4.34
C ASN A 749 4.89 -13.55 -5.28
N THR A 750 5.01 -14.57 -6.13
CA THR A 750 3.97 -14.88 -7.14
C THR A 750 2.64 -15.21 -6.47
N GLU A 751 2.66 -16.07 -5.46
CA GLU A 751 1.42 -16.53 -4.84
C GLU A 751 0.76 -15.38 -4.04
N ILE A 752 1.50 -14.58 -3.27
CA ILE A 752 0.93 -13.43 -2.53
C ILE A 752 0.37 -12.37 -3.48
N ILE A 753 1.07 -12.05 -4.57
CA ILE A 753 0.59 -11.11 -5.58
C ILE A 753 -0.72 -11.63 -6.20
N ALA A 754 -0.80 -12.92 -6.56
CA ALA A 754 -2.03 -13.53 -7.07
C ALA A 754 -3.19 -13.44 -6.06
N ALA A 755 -2.92 -13.64 -4.77
CA ALA A 755 -3.90 -13.43 -3.69
C ALA A 755 -4.54 -12.05 -3.75
N LYS A 756 -3.71 -11.02 -3.84
CA LYS A 756 -4.19 -9.64 -3.87
C LYS A 756 -4.97 -9.36 -5.15
N ALA A 757 -4.58 -9.96 -6.27
CA ALA A 757 -5.27 -9.82 -7.54
C ALA A 757 -6.73 -10.32 -7.45
N MET A 758 -7.01 -11.40 -6.69
CA MET A 758 -8.37 -11.91 -6.46
C MET A 758 -9.36 -10.83 -6.04
N PHE A 759 -8.91 -9.82 -5.29
CA PHE A 759 -9.76 -8.77 -4.76
C PHE A 759 -9.60 -7.44 -5.51
N LEU A 760 -8.36 -7.05 -5.80
CA LEU A 760 -8.01 -5.71 -6.27
C LEU A 760 -8.12 -5.53 -7.78
N ALA A 761 -8.00 -6.62 -8.55
CA ALA A 761 -8.00 -6.54 -10.01
C ALA A 761 -9.30 -5.95 -10.56
N TYR A 762 -10.44 -6.31 -9.98
CA TYR A 762 -11.75 -5.88 -10.48
C TYR A 762 -12.70 -5.33 -9.41
N SER A 763 -12.77 -5.99 -8.26
CA SER A 763 -13.94 -5.86 -7.37
C SER A 763 -13.78 -4.81 -6.27
N ASP A 764 -12.56 -4.60 -5.78
CA ASP A 764 -12.30 -3.73 -4.63
C ASP A 764 -10.95 -2.99 -4.73
N PRO A 765 -10.72 -2.19 -5.79
CA PRO A 765 -9.42 -1.54 -6.03
C PRO A 765 -9.07 -0.44 -5.01
N PHE A 766 -10.01 -0.06 -4.14
CA PHE A 766 -9.80 0.91 -3.07
C PHE A 766 -9.69 0.26 -1.68
N GLU A 767 -9.76 -1.07 -1.62
CA GLU A 767 -9.70 -1.87 -0.40
C GLU A 767 -10.71 -1.43 0.67
N LYS A 768 -11.98 -1.30 0.28
CA LYS A 768 -13.06 -0.80 1.15
C LYS A 768 -14.07 -1.87 1.55
N TYR A 769 -14.05 -3.00 0.87
CA TYR A 769 -14.98 -4.10 1.04
C TYR A 769 -14.17 -5.38 1.26
N ARG A 770 -14.23 -6.33 0.32
CA ARG A 770 -13.66 -7.67 0.48
C ARG A 770 -12.15 -7.68 0.67
N ALA A 771 -11.42 -6.66 0.23
CA ALA A 771 -9.98 -6.63 0.49
C ALA A 771 -9.65 -6.43 1.99
N LEU A 772 -10.60 -6.00 2.83
CA LEU A 772 -10.42 -6.00 4.29
C LEU A 772 -10.20 -7.40 4.86
N LEU A 773 -10.42 -8.46 4.09
CA LEU A 773 -9.97 -9.79 4.48
C LEU A 773 -8.45 -9.86 4.75
N PHE A 774 -7.64 -9.04 4.06
CA PHE A 774 -6.19 -8.97 4.27
C PHE A 774 -5.78 -8.47 5.65
N GLU A 775 -6.74 -8.05 6.48
CA GLU A 775 -6.55 -7.66 7.88
C GLU A 775 -6.64 -8.85 8.86
N TYR A 776 -6.70 -10.09 8.37
CA TYR A 776 -6.69 -11.29 9.21
C TYR A 776 -5.51 -11.24 10.19
N ALA A 777 -5.77 -11.54 11.47
CA ALA A 777 -4.83 -11.48 12.59
C ALA A 777 -4.25 -10.09 12.93
N HIS A 778 -4.58 -9.03 12.20
CA HIS A 778 -4.02 -7.70 12.45
C HIS A 778 -4.56 -7.04 13.74
N THR A 779 -5.70 -7.48 14.26
CA THR A 779 -6.27 -6.89 15.49
C THR A 779 -5.33 -7.08 16.68
N LEU A 780 -4.97 -8.34 17.00
CA LEU A 780 -3.94 -8.62 18.01
C LEU A 780 -2.52 -8.28 17.52
N GLY A 781 -2.23 -8.45 16.23
CA GLY A 781 -0.93 -8.13 15.65
C GLY A 781 -0.53 -6.66 15.84
N HIS A 782 -1.44 -5.72 15.58
CA HIS A 782 -1.24 -4.30 15.85
C HIS A 782 -1.16 -3.99 17.35
N GLY A 783 -1.95 -4.69 18.17
CA GLY A 783 -1.90 -4.55 19.63
C GLY A 783 -0.52 -4.87 20.18
N VAL A 784 0.04 -6.02 19.80
CA VAL A 784 1.38 -6.43 20.26
C VAL A 784 2.49 -5.58 19.65
N GLU A 785 2.39 -5.18 18.37
CA GLU A 785 3.34 -4.27 17.73
C GLU A 785 3.43 -2.93 18.48
N ALA A 786 2.29 -2.35 18.84
CA ALA A 786 2.23 -1.09 19.57
C ALA A 786 2.85 -1.22 20.98
N PHE A 787 2.56 -2.31 21.69
CA PHE A 787 3.17 -2.59 22.99
C PHE A 787 4.69 -2.72 22.91
N MET A 788 5.18 -3.52 21.95
CA MET A 788 6.61 -3.75 21.75
C MET A 788 7.38 -2.46 21.43
N ASN A 789 6.80 -1.56 20.63
CA ASN A 789 7.41 -0.26 20.36
C ASN A 789 7.59 0.57 21.64
N GLY A 790 6.63 0.51 22.58
CA GLY A 790 6.78 1.09 23.91
C GLY A 790 7.92 0.44 24.71
N LEU A 791 7.97 -0.89 24.68
CA LEU A 791 9.00 -1.69 25.34
C LEU A 791 10.43 -1.35 24.84
N TYR A 792 10.61 -1.21 23.52
CA TYR A 792 11.91 -0.85 22.92
C TYR A 792 12.40 0.54 23.33
N ARG A 793 11.49 1.50 23.51
CA ARG A 793 11.84 2.82 24.02
C ARG A 793 12.33 2.75 25.46
N ARG A 794 11.63 2.00 26.32
CA ARG A 794 12.05 1.77 27.71
C ARG A 794 13.41 1.06 27.77
N ALA A 795 13.61 0.05 26.92
CA ALA A 795 14.89 -0.64 26.79
C ALA A 795 16.01 0.33 26.40
N THR A 796 15.76 1.20 25.41
CA THR A 796 16.71 2.22 24.96
C THR A 796 17.06 3.20 26.09
N ALA A 797 16.07 3.71 26.82
CA ALA A 797 16.27 4.61 27.95
C ALA A 797 17.11 3.97 29.07
N CYS A 798 16.98 2.65 29.26
CA CYS A 798 17.76 1.87 30.20
C CYS A 798 19.12 1.38 29.65
N GLY A 799 19.45 1.67 28.37
CA GLY A 799 20.66 1.18 27.72
C GLY A 799 20.72 -0.34 27.53
N LEU A 800 19.56 -1.01 27.45
CA LEU A 800 19.45 -2.45 27.25
C LEU A 800 19.50 -2.80 25.76
N ASP A 801 20.28 -3.82 25.40
CA ASP A 801 20.24 -4.40 24.06
C ASP A 801 18.99 -5.29 23.90
N TYR A 802 18.12 -4.90 22.98
CA TYR A 802 16.89 -5.62 22.64
C TYR A 802 16.92 -6.23 21.23
N SER A 803 18.09 -6.31 20.59
CA SER A 803 18.22 -6.75 19.19
C SER A 803 17.62 -8.14 18.91
N GLU A 804 17.69 -9.08 19.87
CA GLU A 804 17.04 -10.40 19.76
C GLU A 804 15.51 -10.36 19.94
N ALA A 805 15.01 -9.39 20.72
CA ALA A 805 13.59 -9.18 21.00
C ALA A 805 12.90 -8.33 19.94
N PHE A 806 13.66 -7.70 19.04
CA PHE A 806 13.12 -6.87 17.98
C PHE A 806 12.24 -7.67 17.01
N ARG A 807 11.02 -7.17 16.78
CA ARG A 807 10.04 -7.74 15.85
C ARG A 807 9.53 -6.65 14.93
N LEU A 808 9.49 -6.98 13.64
CA LEU A 808 8.84 -6.14 12.63
C LEU A 808 7.35 -6.48 12.55
N HIS A 809 6.58 -5.57 11.93
CA HIS A 809 5.13 -5.68 11.73
C HIS A 809 4.67 -7.10 11.30
N GLY A 810 5.23 -7.64 10.21
CA GLY A 810 4.84 -8.96 9.72
C GLY A 810 5.16 -10.11 10.69
N GLN A 811 6.17 -9.98 11.56
CA GLN A 811 6.42 -10.97 12.62
C GLN A 811 5.35 -10.91 13.71
N CYS A 812 4.89 -9.71 14.07
CA CYS A 812 3.76 -9.50 14.98
C CYS A 812 2.47 -10.09 14.41
N VAL A 813 2.20 -9.86 13.11
CA VAL A 813 1.07 -10.48 12.40
C VAL A 813 1.20 -12.00 12.38
N GLY A 814 2.39 -12.54 12.07
CA GLY A 814 2.65 -13.99 12.11
C GLY A 814 2.35 -14.60 13.48
N MET A 815 2.81 -14.01 14.58
CA MET A 815 2.46 -14.46 15.94
C MET A 815 0.95 -14.42 16.17
N ALA A 816 0.28 -13.36 15.74
CA ALA A 816 -1.16 -13.22 15.89
C ALA A 816 -1.97 -14.22 15.03
N VAL A 817 -1.44 -14.72 13.91
CA VAL A 817 -2.07 -15.82 13.16
C VAL A 817 -2.18 -17.07 14.04
N LEU A 818 -1.13 -17.41 14.81
CA LEU A 818 -1.19 -18.54 15.74
C LEU A 818 -2.29 -18.35 16.79
N TRP A 819 -2.40 -17.14 17.33
CA TRP A 819 -3.40 -16.78 18.34
C TRP A 819 -4.82 -16.81 17.78
N ALA A 820 -5.04 -16.34 16.55
CA ALA A 820 -6.34 -16.44 15.88
C ALA A 820 -6.76 -17.92 15.72
N GLY A 821 -5.83 -18.80 15.34
CA GLY A 821 -6.08 -20.24 15.28
C GLY A 821 -6.40 -20.86 16.64
N GLU A 822 -5.76 -20.40 17.72
CA GLU A 822 -6.04 -20.86 19.09
C GLU A 822 -7.40 -20.37 19.59
N MET A 823 -7.76 -19.10 19.33
CA MET A 823 -9.09 -18.57 19.64
C MET A 823 -10.18 -19.33 18.87
N SER A 824 -9.96 -19.65 17.59
CA SER A 824 -10.85 -20.52 16.82
C SER A 824 -11.03 -21.89 17.48
N LYS A 825 -9.96 -22.48 18.01
CA LYS A 825 -10.02 -23.77 18.71
C LYS A 825 -10.77 -23.70 20.03
N GLN A 826 -10.53 -22.68 20.84
CA GLN A 826 -11.28 -22.44 22.10
C GLN A 826 -12.78 -22.33 21.85
N GLN A 827 -13.19 -21.78 20.71
CA GLN A 827 -14.59 -21.67 20.29
C GLN A 827 -15.15 -22.93 19.61
N GLY A 828 -14.39 -24.02 19.52
CA GLY A 828 -14.80 -25.26 18.84
C GLY A 828 -14.95 -25.12 17.33
N LEU A 829 -14.35 -24.08 16.73
CA LEU A 829 -14.43 -23.81 15.29
C LEU A 829 -13.33 -24.52 14.50
N LEU A 830 -12.18 -24.78 15.14
CA LEU A 830 -10.99 -25.35 14.50
C LEU A 830 -10.33 -26.37 15.44
N ASP A 831 -10.33 -27.64 15.07
CA ASP A 831 -9.79 -28.73 15.88
C ASP A 831 -9.03 -29.75 15.01
N GLY A 832 -8.49 -30.79 15.67
CA GLY A 832 -7.81 -31.92 15.02
C GLY A 832 -6.78 -31.52 13.95
N ASP A 833 -6.89 -32.16 12.79
CA ASP A 833 -6.01 -31.95 11.64
C ASP A 833 -6.12 -30.54 11.05
N GLY A 834 -7.30 -29.91 11.11
CA GLY A 834 -7.49 -28.53 10.69
C GLY A 834 -6.69 -27.53 11.51
N PHE A 835 -6.72 -27.70 12.84
CA PHE A 835 -5.91 -26.90 13.75
C PHE A 835 -4.42 -27.14 13.54
N LEU A 836 -4.01 -28.42 13.44
CA LEU A 836 -2.63 -28.80 13.20
C LEU A 836 -2.09 -28.21 11.88
N ALA A 837 -2.89 -28.29 10.82
CA ALA A 837 -2.58 -27.71 9.52
C ALA A 837 -2.42 -26.18 9.61
N HIS A 838 -3.34 -25.49 10.26
CA HIS A 838 -3.30 -24.03 10.42
C HIS A 838 -2.05 -23.56 11.17
N GLN A 839 -1.77 -24.16 12.33
CA GLN A 839 -0.59 -23.81 13.14
C GLN A 839 0.72 -24.18 12.41
N GLY A 840 0.73 -25.31 11.69
CA GLY A 840 1.87 -25.78 10.91
C GLY A 840 2.34 -24.79 9.84
N LEU A 841 1.43 -23.98 9.27
CA LEU A 841 1.75 -22.97 8.24
C LEU A 841 2.87 -22.03 8.68
N LEU A 842 2.86 -21.58 9.94
CA LEU A 842 3.90 -20.70 10.48
C LEU A 842 5.03 -21.48 11.15
N TYR A 843 4.70 -22.53 11.90
CA TYR A 843 5.70 -23.28 12.65
C TYR A 843 6.72 -24.03 11.79
N THR A 844 6.40 -24.32 10.52
CA THR A 844 7.37 -24.83 9.54
C THR A 844 8.49 -23.82 9.26
N PHE A 845 8.21 -22.51 9.36
CA PHE A 845 9.18 -21.44 9.15
C PHE A 845 9.80 -20.89 10.45
N ASN A 846 9.47 -21.45 11.63
CA ASN A 846 9.93 -20.91 12.92
C ASN A 846 11.23 -21.54 13.45
N ARG A 847 11.98 -22.30 12.65
CA ARG A 847 13.23 -22.95 13.10
C ARG A 847 14.25 -21.95 13.67
N PHE A 848 14.32 -20.75 13.10
CA PHE A 848 15.24 -19.69 13.53
C PHE A 848 14.64 -18.75 14.60
N GLY A 849 13.47 -19.08 15.16
CA GLY A 849 12.83 -18.36 16.27
C GLY A 849 12.33 -16.97 15.92
N GLY A 850 11.97 -16.73 14.64
CA GLY A 850 11.47 -15.42 14.20
C GLY A 850 10.10 -15.03 14.78
N TYR A 851 9.35 -15.99 15.32
CA TYR A 851 8.03 -15.78 15.94
C TYR A 851 8.00 -16.17 17.42
N ASP A 852 9.15 -16.47 18.01
CA ASP A 852 9.25 -16.79 19.42
C ASP A 852 8.98 -15.56 20.29
N PHE A 853 8.28 -15.79 21.40
CA PHE A 853 8.07 -14.80 22.45
C PHE A 853 9.19 -14.78 23.48
N ALA A 854 9.96 -15.87 23.67
CA ALA A 854 11.00 -15.94 24.69
C ALA A 854 12.02 -14.78 24.70
N PRO A 855 12.53 -14.27 23.56
CA PRO A 855 13.39 -13.09 23.57
C PRO A 855 12.68 -11.83 24.09
N LEU A 856 11.40 -11.65 23.77
CA LEU A 856 10.57 -10.57 24.30
C LEU A 856 10.29 -10.74 25.78
N ARG A 857 10.01 -11.98 26.21
CA ARG A 857 9.82 -12.30 27.63
C ARG A 857 11.05 -11.94 28.47
N ARG A 858 12.26 -12.28 27.99
CA ARG A 858 13.51 -11.88 28.66
C ARG A 858 13.63 -10.37 28.79
N LEU A 859 13.26 -9.63 27.74
CA LEU A 859 13.27 -8.16 27.77
C LEU A 859 12.24 -7.62 28.77
N CYS A 860 11.03 -8.20 28.81
CA CYS A 860 10.03 -7.87 29.82
C CYS A 860 10.56 -8.10 31.23
N ASP A 861 11.20 -9.25 31.49
CA ASP A 861 11.78 -9.55 32.81
C ASP A 861 12.89 -8.53 33.19
N GLN A 862 13.76 -8.15 32.24
CA GLN A 862 14.80 -7.12 32.45
C GLN A 862 14.22 -5.74 32.75
N LEU A 863 13.06 -5.45 32.19
CA LEU A 863 12.31 -4.21 32.39
C LEU A 863 11.24 -4.34 33.47
N GLU A 864 11.20 -5.42 34.24
CA GLU A 864 10.21 -5.62 35.31
C GLU A 864 8.75 -5.49 34.83
N VAL A 865 8.48 -5.79 33.56
CA VAL A 865 7.14 -5.80 32.97
C VAL A 865 6.41 -7.07 33.35
N SER A 866 5.29 -6.93 34.05
CA SER A 866 4.48 -8.08 34.47
C SER A 866 3.64 -8.66 33.33
N LYS A 867 3.16 -9.89 33.50
CA LYS A 867 2.20 -10.52 32.57
C LYS A 867 0.93 -9.68 32.43
N GLU A 868 0.40 -9.17 33.55
CA GLU A 868 -0.81 -8.35 33.57
C GLU A 868 -0.61 -7.06 32.77
N GLU A 869 0.52 -6.38 33.00
CA GLU A 869 0.89 -5.16 32.27
C GLU A 869 1.02 -5.41 30.75
N PHE A 870 1.60 -6.55 30.36
CA PHE A 870 1.65 -6.96 28.96
C PHE A 870 0.25 -7.16 28.36
N CYS A 871 -0.58 -8.00 28.99
CA CYS A 871 -1.91 -8.31 28.48
C CYS A 871 -2.79 -7.06 28.41
N GLU A 872 -2.85 -6.28 29.48
CA GLU A 872 -3.66 -5.06 29.54
C GLU A 872 -3.15 -4.01 28.55
N GLY A 873 -1.83 -3.82 28.43
CA GLY A 873 -1.24 -2.88 27.47
C GLY A 873 -1.59 -3.21 26.02
N VAL A 874 -1.60 -4.50 25.65
CA VAL A 874 -2.02 -4.95 24.31
C VAL A 874 -3.54 -4.76 24.13
N LEU A 875 -4.35 -5.18 25.10
CA LEU A 875 -5.82 -5.10 25.01
C LEU A 875 -6.32 -3.66 24.95
N GLN A 876 -5.65 -2.70 25.59
CA GLN A 876 -5.98 -1.28 25.44
C GLN A 876 -5.91 -0.78 23.98
N VAL A 877 -4.97 -1.32 23.20
CA VAL A 877 -4.85 -1.01 21.77
C VAL A 877 -5.97 -1.70 21.00
N VAL A 878 -6.25 -2.98 21.29
CA VAL A 878 -7.33 -3.76 20.67
C VAL A 878 -8.71 -3.12 20.89
N ARG A 879 -8.98 -2.61 22.10
CA ARG A 879 -10.24 -1.92 22.41
C ARG A 879 -10.46 -0.67 21.55
N ARG A 880 -9.37 -0.09 21.02
CA ARG A 880 -9.36 1.08 20.14
C ARG A 880 -9.28 0.69 18.65
N ASP A 881 -9.26 -0.60 18.32
CA ASP A 881 -9.26 -1.07 16.94
C ASP A 881 -10.54 -0.60 16.22
N ASN A 882 -10.33 0.00 15.06
CA ASN A 882 -11.38 0.65 14.29
C ASN A 882 -12.33 -0.37 13.59
N LYS A 883 -11.97 -1.66 13.57
CA LYS A 883 -12.80 -2.79 13.10
C LYS A 883 -14.05 -2.98 13.95
N ARG A 884 -14.03 -2.57 15.22
CA ARG A 884 -15.21 -2.58 16.12
C ARG A 884 -16.41 -1.79 15.57
N GLY A 885 -16.16 -0.84 14.66
CA GLY A 885 -17.24 -0.09 14.01
C GLY A 885 -18.02 -0.87 12.96
N TYR A 886 -17.52 -2.00 12.45
CA TYR A 886 -18.12 -2.65 11.28
C TYR A 886 -19.19 -3.70 11.59
N CYS A 887 -19.28 -4.17 12.84
CA CYS A 887 -20.28 -5.15 13.27
C CYS A 887 -20.66 -4.92 14.73
N LYS A 888 -21.85 -5.37 15.13
CA LYS A 888 -22.27 -5.25 16.53
C LYS A 888 -21.24 -5.96 17.42
N CYS A 889 -20.68 -5.22 18.36
CA CYS A 889 -19.60 -5.66 19.22
C CYS A 889 -19.88 -5.13 20.64
N ARG A 890 -19.95 -6.05 21.61
CA ARG A 890 -20.14 -5.74 23.03
C ARG A 890 -18.97 -4.90 23.56
N GLU A 891 -19.16 -4.27 24.72
CA GLU A 891 -18.12 -3.43 25.34
C GLU A 891 -16.87 -4.23 25.70
N ASP A 892 -17.06 -5.45 26.21
CA ASP A 892 -16.07 -6.45 26.64
C ASP A 892 -15.58 -7.40 25.52
N SER A 893 -15.85 -7.05 24.26
CA SER A 893 -15.42 -7.81 23.10
C SER A 893 -14.63 -6.93 22.14
N SER A 894 -13.92 -7.53 21.21
CA SER A 894 -13.40 -6.87 20.01
C SER A 894 -13.94 -7.53 18.74
N VAL A 895 -13.42 -7.10 17.59
CA VAL A 895 -13.79 -7.65 16.28
C VAL A 895 -12.53 -8.16 15.61
N ASP A 896 -12.57 -9.40 15.17
CA ASP A 896 -11.46 -10.05 14.47
C ASP A 896 -11.99 -10.94 13.34
N GLN A 897 -11.09 -11.65 12.69
CA GLN A 897 -11.37 -12.65 11.67
C GLN A 897 -10.85 -13.98 12.19
N LEU A 898 -11.68 -15.02 12.14
CA LEU A 898 -11.34 -16.35 12.61
C LEU A 898 -11.45 -17.36 11.48
N VAL A 899 -10.69 -18.45 11.59
CA VAL A 899 -10.73 -19.60 10.67
C VAL A 899 -11.57 -20.71 11.29
N ARG A 900 -12.32 -21.46 10.48
CA ARG A 900 -13.09 -22.64 10.92
C ARG A 900 -12.69 -23.86 10.09
N GLN A 901 -12.72 -25.04 10.69
CA GLN A 901 -12.50 -26.36 10.07
C GLN A 901 -11.12 -26.60 9.47
N ARG A 902 -10.61 -25.71 8.62
CA ARG A 902 -9.32 -25.81 7.94
C ARG A 902 -8.80 -24.44 7.51
N PRO A 903 -7.50 -24.30 7.21
CA PRO A 903 -7.00 -23.16 6.45
C PRO A 903 -7.85 -22.88 5.20
N GLY A 904 -8.04 -21.61 4.86
CA GLY A 904 -8.85 -21.17 3.72
C GLY A 904 -10.35 -21.07 3.95
N CYS A 905 -10.87 -21.55 5.09
CA CYS A 905 -12.29 -21.47 5.41
C CYS A 905 -12.53 -20.45 6.54
N LEU A 906 -12.68 -19.17 6.17
CA LEU A 906 -12.97 -18.12 7.16
C LEU A 906 -14.37 -18.29 7.78
N LEU A 907 -14.46 -18.03 9.09
CA LEU A 907 -15.73 -17.97 9.79
C LEU A 907 -16.56 -16.80 9.25
N ARG A 908 -17.82 -17.10 8.92
CA ARG A 908 -18.75 -16.08 8.45
C ARG A 908 -19.50 -15.45 9.62
N SER A 909 -19.61 -14.12 9.60
CA SER A 909 -20.43 -13.34 10.52
C SER A 909 -21.90 -13.72 10.38
N SER A 910 -22.56 -13.90 11.51
CA SER A 910 -24.02 -14.05 11.60
C SER A 910 -24.75 -12.69 11.60
N ASP A 911 -24.02 -11.57 11.72
CA ASP A 911 -24.59 -10.23 11.69
C ASP A 911 -24.97 -9.85 10.25
N PRO A 912 -26.28 -9.68 9.93
CA PRO A 912 -26.71 -9.28 8.59
C PRO A 912 -26.26 -7.88 8.22
N ASP A 913 -25.86 -7.07 9.21
CA ASP A 913 -25.33 -5.72 9.04
C ASP A 913 -23.81 -5.67 8.89
N ALA A 914 -23.09 -6.78 9.11
CA ALA A 914 -21.65 -6.80 8.89
C ALA A 914 -21.39 -6.54 7.40
N GLU A 915 -20.91 -5.34 7.08
CA GLU A 915 -20.51 -4.92 5.71
C GLU A 915 -19.55 -5.97 5.09
N LEU A 916 -18.86 -6.72 5.94
CA LEU A 916 -18.01 -7.87 5.63
C LEU A 916 -18.49 -9.14 6.31
N ARG A 917 -18.81 -10.14 5.49
CA ARG A 917 -19.25 -11.47 5.94
C ARG A 917 -18.23 -12.21 6.83
N TYR A 918 -17.04 -11.69 7.12
CA TYR A 918 -15.97 -12.43 7.81
C TYR A 918 -15.43 -11.75 9.08
N LEU A 919 -16.02 -10.62 9.48
CA LEU A 919 -15.73 -9.99 10.77
C LEU A 919 -16.62 -10.59 11.84
N VAL A 920 -16.00 -11.13 12.88
CA VAL A 920 -16.67 -11.81 13.99
C VAL A 920 -16.28 -11.19 15.32
N GLU A 921 -17.22 -11.22 16.25
CA GLU A 921 -16.98 -10.77 17.60
C GLU A 921 -16.11 -11.79 18.35
N VAL A 922 -15.10 -11.30 19.06
CA VAL A 922 -14.20 -12.11 19.90
C VAL A 922 -14.19 -11.52 21.30
N THR A 923 -14.37 -12.35 22.33
CA THR A 923 -14.37 -11.87 23.72
C THR A 923 -12.96 -11.46 24.14
N GLU A 924 -12.88 -10.44 24.99
CA GLU A 924 -11.60 -10.01 25.53
C GLU A 924 -10.93 -11.11 26.37
N ASP A 925 -11.71 -11.93 27.09
CA ASP A 925 -11.19 -13.08 27.85
C ASP A 925 -10.43 -14.08 26.96
N SER A 926 -10.96 -14.40 25.77
CA SER A 926 -10.30 -15.29 24.82
C SER A 926 -8.99 -14.68 24.31
N GLN A 927 -8.98 -13.36 24.07
CA GLN A 927 -7.78 -12.63 23.67
C GLN A 927 -6.75 -12.56 24.79
N ARG A 928 -7.19 -12.34 26.04
CA ARG A 928 -6.33 -12.34 27.22
C ARG A 928 -5.67 -13.70 27.42
N GLU A 929 -6.44 -14.79 27.35
CA GLU A 929 -5.90 -16.14 27.54
C GLU A 929 -4.77 -16.47 26.55
N VAL A 930 -4.93 -16.14 25.27
CA VAL A 930 -3.87 -16.38 24.28
C VAL A 930 -2.64 -15.49 24.50
N LEU A 931 -2.82 -14.25 24.97
CA LEU A 931 -1.72 -13.35 25.34
C LEU A 931 -0.95 -13.85 26.56
N GLU A 932 -1.64 -14.34 27.59
CA GLU A 932 -1.01 -14.91 28.79
C GLU A 932 -0.15 -16.12 28.43
N ARG A 933 -0.67 -17.00 27.56
CA ARG A 933 0.05 -18.18 27.05
C ARG A 933 1.22 -17.79 26.16
N ALA A 934 1.11 -16.70 25.39
CA ALA A 934 2.24 -16.14 24.66
C ALA A 934 3.32 -15.62 25.62
N PHE A 935 2.94 -14.93 26.70
CA PHE A 935 3.86 -14.45 27.73
C PHE A 935 4.59 -15.59 28.46
N ASP A 936 3.93 -16.74 28.58
CA ASP A 936 4.51 -18.00 29.10
C ASP A 936 5.28 -18.82 28.04
N CYS A 937 5.46 -18.25 26.84
CA CYS A 937 6.22 -18.82 25.73
C CYS A 937 5.63 -20.16 25.22
N GLU A 938 4.32 -20.40 25.38
CA GLU A 938 3.67 -21.64 24.94
C GLU A 938 3.60 -21.79 23.42
N PHE A 939 3.74 -20.68 22.69
CA PHE A 939 3.73 -20.64 21.22
C PHE A 939 5.14 -20.73 20.61
N ASP A 940 6.19 -20.86 21.43
CA ASP A 940 7.58 -20.97 20.96
C ASP A 940 7.85 -22.40 20.44
N LYS A 941 7.23 -22.71 19.30
CA LYS A 941 7.15 -24.05 18.72
C LYS A 941 7.70 -24.10 17.32
N VAL A 942 7.97 -25.32 16.88
CA VAL A 942 8.36 -25.68 15.52
C VAL A 942 7.59 -26.93 15.09
N ALA A 943 7.27 -27.01 13.80
CA ALA A 943 6.69 -28.21 13.22
C ALA A 943 7.79 -29.25 12.99
N VAL A 944 7.52 -30.51 13.37
CA VAL A 944 8.46 -31.61 13.19
C VAL A 944 7.71 -32.87 12.75
N LEU A 945 8.35 -33.64 11.87
CA LEU A 945 7.87 -34.97 11.51
C LEU A 945 8.51 -36.04 12.43
N LYS A 946 7.70 -36.83 13.13
CA LYS A 946 8.15 -38.02 13.89
C LYS A 946 7.50 -39.26 13.29
N GLY A 947 8.30 -40.12 12.67
CA GLY A 947 7.75 -41.16 11.79
C GLY A 947 7.05 -40.50 10.60
N ASP A 948 5.77 -40.82 10.40
CA ASP A 948 4.92 -40.21 9.35
C ASP A 948 3.90 -39.20 9.91
N GLN A 949 4.01 -38.82 11.20
CA GLN A 949 3.07 -37.92 11.86
C GLN A 949 3.68 -36.55 12.14
N LEU A 950 2.90 -35.50 11.87
CA LEU A 950 3.26 -34.12 12.13
C LEU A 950 2.99 -33.77 13.60
N HIS A 951 3.98 -33.16 14.24
CA HIS A 951 3.88 -32.71 15.63
C HIS A 951 4.32 -31.26 15.77
N LEU A 952 3.70 -30.54 16.70
CA LEU A 952 4.13 -29.20 17.12
C LEU A 952 4.86 -29.35 18.46
N VAL A 953 6.16 -29.14 18.46
CA VAL A 953 7.01 -29.32 19.66
C VAL A 953 7.63 -27.99 20.07
N LYS A 954 7.98 -27.83 21.35
CA LYS A 954 8.72 -26.65 21.80
C LYS A 954 10.03 -26.56 21.03
N ARG A 955 10.42 -25.36 20.62
CA ARG A 955 11.66 -25.19 19.85
C ARG A 955 12.90 -25.62 20.64
N SER A 956 12.86 -25.52 21.98
CA SER A 956 13.92 -26.05 22.87
C SER A 956 14.03 -27.58 22.89
N GLU A 957 12.96 -28.30 22.55
CA GLU A 957 12.88 -29.77 22.54
C GLU A 957 13.10 -30.36 21.14
N GLY A 958 12.95 -29.54 20.09
CA GLY A 958 13.26 -29.94 18.73
C GLY A 958 14.76 -30.13 18.55
N SER A 959 15.19 -31.32 18.10
CA SER A 959 16.58 -31.48 17.68
C SER A 959 16.84 -30.53 16.50
N LEU A 960 18.04 -29.95 16.44
CA LEU A 960 18.49 -29.18 15.27
C LEU A 960 18.62 -30.05 14.00
N GLN A 961 18.28 -31.35 14.05
CA GLN A 961 18.32 -32.31 12.94
C GLN A 961 16.91 -32.67 12.43
N VAL A 962 16.02 -31.68 12.31
CA VAL A 962 14.72 -31.86 11.65
C VAL A 962 14.87 -31.56 10.16
N ASP A 963 14.43 -32.49 9.33
CA ASP A 963 14.27 -32.30 7.89
C ASP A 963 12.97 -31.49 7.66
N GLN A 964 13.12 -30.16 7.58
CA GLN A 964 11.98 -29.26 7.38
C GLN A 964 11.34 -29.46 6.00
N THR A 965 12.07 -29.91 4.99
CA THR A 965 11.50 -30.21 3.67
C THR A 965 10.53 -31.39 3.74
N LYS A 966 10.87 -32.46 4.46
CA LYS A 966 9.93 -33.56 4.72
C LYS A 966 8.74 -33.14 5.57
N THR A 967 8.99 -32.31 6.58
CA THR A 967 7.94 -31.76 7.45
C THR A 967 6.95 -30.91 6.65
N ALA A 968 7.44 -30.03 5.77
CA ALA A 968 6.65 -29.24 4.84
C ALA A 968 5.84 -30.11 3.88
N SER A 969 6.44 -31.17 3.32
CA SER A 969 5.74 -32.10 2.44
C SER A 969 4.59 -32.82 3.16
N ALA A 970 4.80 -33.27 4.40
CA ALA A 970 3.77 -33.91 5.21
C ALA A 970 2.64 -32.93 5.55
N LEU A 971 2.98 -31.69 5.94
CA LEU A 971 2.00 -30.64 6.20
C LEU A 971 1.17 -30.32 4.96
N ARG A 972 1.79 -30.24 3.78
CA ARG A 972 1.04 -30.01 2.53
C ARG A 972 0.11 -31.17 2.20
N GLY A 973 0.55 -32.42 2.42
CA GLY A 973 -0.31 -33.60 2.29
C GLY A 973 -1.53 -33.53 3.21
N LEU A 974 -1.33 -33.14 4.47
CA LEU A 974 -2.40 -32.92 5.45
C LEU A 974 -3.36 -31.82 5.00
N ILE A 975 -2.86 -30.69 4.50
CA ILE A 975 -3.75 -29.62 4.00
C ILE A 975 -4.54 -30.14 2.78
N ALA A 976 -3.90 -30.85 1.85
CA ALA A 976 -4.56 -31.38 0.67
C ALA A 976 -5.70 -32.35 1.02
N SER A 977 -5.54 -33.22 2.02
CA SER A 977 -6.60 -34.13 2.44
C SER A 977 -7.84 -33.39 2.96
N LEU A 978 -7.66 -32.28 3.68
CA LEU A 978 -8.75 -31.42 4.18
C LEU A 978 -9.56 -30.72 3.06
N TYR A 979 -9.06 -30.73 1.81
CA TYR A 979 -9.72 -30.13 0.66
C TYR A 979 -10.45 -31.15 -0.24
N THR A 980 -10.43 -32.44 0.11
CA THR A 980 -11.12 -33.51 -0.63
C THR A 980 -12.61 -33.64 -0.27
N GLU A 981 -13.43 -34.16 -1.19
CA GLU A 981 -14.91 -34.17 -1.12
C GLU A 981 -15.50 -35.03 0.03
N GLU A 982 -14.76 -36.00 0.58
CA GLU A 982 -15.32 -36.97 1.54
C GLU A 982 -15.67 -36.38 2.91
N ASP A 983 -14.97 -35.34 3.38
CA ASP A 983 -15.22 -34.73 4.69
C ASP A 983 -16.45 -33.81 4.77
N ARG A 984 -17.10 -33.54 3.61
CA ARG A 984 -18.32 -32.74 3.57
C ARG A 984 -19.52 -33.46 4.18
N ARG A 985 -19.59 -34.80 4.07
CA ARG A 985 -20.78 -35.57 4.46
C ARG A 985 -20.88 -35.82 5.96
N GLU A 986 -19.77 -35.98 6.67
CA GLU A 986 -19.82 -36.24 8.13
C GLU A 986 -19.96 -34.96 8.96
N ASN A 987 -19.40 -33.84 8.51
CA ASN A 987 -19.44 -32.58 9.27
C ASN A 987 -20.70 -31.73 9.08
N LEU A 988 -21.45 -31.91 7.98
CA LEU A 988 -22.76 -31.26 7.79
C LEU A 988 -23.85 -31.81 8.72
N VAL A 989 -23.66 -33.03 9.26
CA VAL A 989 -24.62 -33.66 10.19
C VAL A 989 -24.42 -33.15 11.63
N ARG A 990 -23.22 -32.71 12.02
CA ARG A 990 -22.94 -32.21 13.38
C ARG A 990 -23.26 -30.73 13.62
N VAL A 991 -23.32 -29.91 12.58
CA VAL A 991 -23.55 -28.44 12.70
C VAL A 991 -25.04 -28.06 12.50
N ARG A 992 -25.89 -29.02 12.14
CA ARG A 992 -27.35 -28.82 12.03
C ARG A 992 -28.15 -29.18 13.29
N THR A 993 -27.48 -29.66 14.35
CA THR A 993 -28.07 -29.93 15.68
C THR A 993 -27.78 -28.83 16.67
#